data_AF-A0A6P2GRK8-F1
#
_entry.id   AF-A0A6P2GRK8-F1
#
_cell.length_a   1.000
_cell.length_b   1.000
_cell.length_c   1.000
_cell.angle_alpha   90.00
_cell.angle_beta   90.00
_cell.angle_gamma   90.00
#
_symmetry.space_group_name_H-M   'P 1'
#
loop_
_entity.id
_entity.type
_entity.pdbx_description
1 polymer ?
#
loop_
_entity_poly.entity_id
_entity_poly.type
_entity_poly.pdbx_seq_one_letter_code
_entity_poly.pdbx_strand_id
1 'polypeptide(L)'
;MVKRRTFLLGSAGAAGMLVIGWAWWRPDDRLGIPAQLEMSRVDVPLNGWVMISSANDVTIVMSKSEMGQGIHTGAAMLLAEELDADWSRVRIVMSPLDTIYKDRESLADGLPFRPDDDSLLARGAAALVRHGARYLGSMVTGGSTSMIDLWGPMREAGATARIMLCSAAAKLWQVPVAECETKAGMVLHRSGRSATYGALVQLARDVPRPTHVDLKDPKTFTLVGKRLGRIEAHSKLDGSARYGIDVLPDKLLYASVTMCPTLGGKALDFNPSGVASRKGVTGIFRIEPYNGGTGGVAVIADNPFIAMRTLCQLSVTWDHGPAAGVNTAGVRTALTHALDDDEGRHVFYAAGDADAALSHAKSLVAQYEVPYLAHGPLEPMNCTVLVEDDSATIWCGTQAPMVARKAVAALLGLDEDKVAVNQQLIGGAFGRRLEVDFITQAAAIALHAKGRPVQTIWSRPQDMTHDFYRPACVARYSGAIDASGRLVAWKGVSASQSISAQAMPRTFGMPSLAAKWLPDATTAEGAFDLPYECENILVQHNTVTLPVPVGYWRSVGHSHQAFFVESFIDEMAVLARKDPIQFRLDMLKQPAHQRHAAVLRALVALSGWHSPLAWRDKTGARCARGVAMHESFGSVVAQVAEVRQEGDGFRVTRVVCVIDCGLAVNPNLVEQQMESGIIFGLSAALEQAITIENGQVAQHYFDSYPLVNMETCPEIVTQVVAGGTEPHGVGEAGTPPIAAAVANALYSLTGVRHRTLPFVTPSPPDQGDDRWCQSVSTGKPLTSIPSPPPRCSG
;
A
#
# COMPACT_ATOMS: atom_id res chain seq x y z
N MET A 1 1.08 -58.07 20.87
CA MET A 1 0.78 -58.05 19.43
C MET A 1 0.15 -56.69 19.10
N VAL A 2 0.94 -55.72 18.62
CA VAL A 2 0.42 -54.36 18.29
C VAL A 2 -0.48 -54.48 17.07
N LYS A 3 -1.73 -54.00 17.16
CA LYS A 3 -2.70 -54.07 16.05
C LYS A 3 -2.15 -53.29 14.85
N ARG A 4 -2.06 -53.94 13.67
CA ARG A 4 -1.55 -53.38 12.40
C ARG A 4 -2.05 -51.96 12.08
N ARG A 5 -3.30 -51.62 12.44
CA ARG A 5 -3.88 -50.28 12.24
C ARG A 5 -3.23 -49.18 13.10
N THR A 6 -2.88 -49.48 14.35
CA THR A 6 -2.22 -48.53 15.25
C THR A 6 -0.75 -48.31 14.88
N PHE A 7 -0.09 -49.36 14.36
CA PHE A 7 1.26 -49.24 13.81
C PHE A 7 1.27 -48.44 12.49
N LEU A 8 0.30 -48.65 11.59
CA LEU A 8 0.17 -47.88 10.34
C LEU A 8 -0.21 -46.41 10.57
N LEU A 9 -1.12 -46.12 11.51
CA LEU A 9 -1.45 -44.74 11.89
C LEU A 9 -0.29 -44.05 12.63
N GLY A 10 0.42 -44.78 13.51
CA GLY A 10 1.61 -44.27 14.21
C GLY A 10 2.81 -44.05 13.28
N SER A 11 3.01 -44.91 12.28
CA SER A 11 4.08 -44.76 11.28
C SER A 11 3.75 -43.72 10.21
N ALA A 12 2.49 -43.58 9.80
CA ALA A 12 2.04 -42.47 8.94
C ALA A 12 2.11 -41.12 9.67
N GLY A 13 1.77 -41.06 10.96
CA GLY A 13 1.94 -39.87 11.80
C GLY A 13 3.41 -39.51 12.03
N ALA A 14 4.27 -40.50 12.30
CA ALA A 14 5.71 -40.29 12.47
C ALA A 14 6.39 -39.90 11.14
N ALA A 15 6.05 -40.56 10.02
CA ALA A 15 6.55 -40.19 8.69
C ALA A 15 6.02 -38.82 8.25
N GLY A 16 4.76 -38.49 8.54
CA GLY A 16 4.19 -37.17 8.31
C GLY A 16 4.89 -36.08 9.11
N MET A 17 5.16 -36.31 10.41
CA MET A 17 5.96 -35.41 11.24
C MET A 17 7.43 -35.32 10.82
N LEU A 18 8.02 -36.41 10.32
CA LEU A 18 9.39 -36.42 9.80
C LEU A 18 9.50 -35.71 8.45
N VAL A 19 8.46 -35.80 7.59
CA VAL A 19 8.37 -35.08 6.32
C VAL A 19 8.09 -33.60 6.55
N ILE A 20 7.22 -33.25 7.51
CA ILE A 20 7.00 -31.86 7.95
C ILE A 20 8.29 -31.31 8.57
N GLY A 21 8.95 -32.06 9.46
CA GLY A 21 10.23 -31.69 10.05
C GLY A 21 11.32 -31.55 8.99
N TRP A 22 11.47 -32.49 8.06
CA TRP A 22 12.46 -32.41 7.00
C TRP A 22 12.18 -31.27 6.01
N ALA A 23 10.91 -31.01 5.67
CA ALA A 23 10.53 -29.83 4.89
C ALA A 23 10.92 -28.56 5.64
N TRP A 24 10.55 -28.44 6.92
CA TRP A 24 10.87 -27.31 7.81
C TRP A 24 12.39 -27.04 7.91
N TRP A 25 13.23 -28.07 7.84
CA TRP A 25 14.69 -27.96 7.92
C TRP A 25 15.44 -27.86 6.58
N ARG A 26 14.76 -27.79 5.43
CA ARG A 26 15.44 -27.61 4.13
C ARG A 26 16.21 -26.28 4.08
N PRO A 27 17.43 -26.24 3.52
CA PRO A 27 18.12 -24.98 3.25
C PRO A 27 17.23 -24.05 2.42
N ASP A 28 17.25 -22.77 2.74
CA ASP A 28 16.43 -21.78 2.08
C ASP A 28 17.17 -21.23 0.85
N ASP A 29 16.81 -21.73 -0.33
CA ASP A 29 17.41 -21.30 -1.59
C ASP A 29 16.51 -20.31 -2.32
N ARG A 30 16.70 -19.02 -2.05
CA ARG A 30 15.99 -17.93 -2.76
C ARG A 30 16.61 -17.59 -4.11
N LEU A 31 17.75 -18.17 -4.47
CA LEU A 31 18.50 -17.82 -5.68
C LEU A 31 18.33 -18.88 -6.80
N GLY A 32 17.53 -19.92 -6.57
CA GLY A 32 17.25 -20.95 -7.59
C GLY A 32 16.72 -20.34 -8.88
N ILE A 33 16.94 -21.01 -10.02
CA ILE A 33 16.47 -20.53 -11.33
C ILE A 33 15.10 -21.16 -11.61
N PRO A 34 14.01 -20.38 -11.72
CA PRO A 34 12.73 -20.90 -12.17
C PRO A 34 12.81 -21.46 -13.59
N ALA A 35 12.11 -22.56 -13.86
CA ALA A 35 12.12 -23.23 -15.16
C ALA A 35 11.79 -22.30 -16.34
N GLN A 36 10.90 -21.32 -16.13
CA GLN A 36 10.51 -20.35 -17.15
C GLN A 36 11.66 -19.43 -17.57
N LEU A 37 12.61 -19.15 -16.66
CA LEU A 37 13.78 -18.33 -16.98
C LEU A 37 14.86 -19.14 -17.72
N GLU A 38 14.97 -20.45 -17.46
CA GLU A 38 15.90 -21.32 -18.18
C GLU A 38 15.60 -21.44 -19.68
N MET A 39 14.35 -21.19 -20.06
CA MET A 39 13.89 -21.21 -21.45
C MET A 39 14.27 -19.94 -22.24
N SER A 40 14.81 -18.91 -21.58
CA SER A 40 15.29 -17.70 -22.25
C SER A 40 16.41 -18.03 -23.23
N ARG A 41 16.26 -17.57 -24.47
CA ARG A 41 17.25 -17.75 -25.55
C ARG A 41 18.13 -16.52 -25.78
N VAL A 42 17.75 -15.37 -25.21
CA VAL A 42 18.40 -14.08 -25.44
C VAL A 42 19.28 -13.72 -24.24
N ASP A 43 18.72 -13.83 -23.04
CA ASP A 43 19.42 -13.58 -21.78
C ASP A 43 19.74 -14.88 -21.07
N VAL A 44 20.94 -15.00 -20.50
CA VAL A 44 21.37 -16.19 -19.75
C VAL A 44 21.17 -15.94 -18.26
N PRO A 45 20.36 -16.76 -17.55
CA PRO A 45 20.19 -16.63 -16.11
C PRO A 45 21.45 -17.10 -15.37
N LEU A 46 21.96 -16.26 -14.47
CA LEU A 46 23.01 -16.66 -13.53
C LEU A 46 22.43 -17.12 -12.18
N ASN A 47 21.24 -16.62 -11.84
CA ASN A 47 20.40 -17.07 -10.74
C ASN A 47 18.95 -16.61 -11.01
N GLY A 48 18.03 -16.84 -10.08
CA GLY A 48 16.62 -16.44 -10.23
C GLY A 48 16.37 -14.94 -10.39
N TRP A 49 17.31 -14.07 -10.02
CA TRP A 49 17.08 -12.61 -9.95
C TRP A 49 17.82 -11.81 -11.03
N VAL A 50 18.81 -12.40 -11.71
CA VAL A 50 19.58 -11.71 -12.75
C VAL A 50 19.89 -12.61 -13.95
N MET A 51 19.68 -12.03 -15.13
CA MET A 51 20.07 -12.59 -16.41
C MET A 51 20.99 -11.60 -17.14
N ILE A 52 21.92 -12.09 -17.95
CA ILE A 52 22.84 -11.25 -18.71
C ILE A 52 22.82 -11.67 -20.18
N SER A 53 22.68 -10.70 -21.08
CA SER A 53 22.71 -10.92 -22.53
C SER A 53 24.15 -10.99 -23.05
N SER A 54 24.35 -11.64 -24.21
CA SER A 54 25.66 -11.60 -24.90
C SER A 54 26.05 -10.19 -25.34
N ALA A 55 25.08 -9.30 -25.51
CA ALA A 55 25.31 -7.89 -25.77
C ALA A 55 25.84 -7.15 -24.54
N ASN A 56 25.81 -7.75 -23.33
CA ASN A 56 26.20 -7.21 -22.03
C ASN A 56 25.14 -6.32 -21.36
N ASP A 57 23.87 -6.54 -21.66
CA ASP A 57 22.76 -5.97 -20.88
C ASP A 57 22.48 -6.84 -19.64
N VAL A 58 22.15 -6.18 -18.53
CA VAL A 58 21.85 -6.85 -17.25
C VAL A 58 20.35 -6.73 -17.00
N THR A 59 19.65 -7.86 -17.09
CA THR A 59 18.21 -7.93 -16.87
C THR A 59 17.91 -8.42 -15.47
N ILE A 60 17.25 -7.59 -14.67
CA ILE A 60 16.84 -7.90 -13.31
C ILE A 60 15.40 -8.42 -13.31
N VAL A 61 15.19 -9.54 -12.63
CA VAL A 61 13.88 -10.19 -12.52
C VAL A 61 13.15 -9.64 -11.30
N MET A 62 12.01 -8.98 -11.54
CA MET A 62 11.32 -8.16 -10.55
C MET A 62 10.01 -8.80 -10.10
N SER A 63 9.91 -9.12 -8.80
CA SER A 63 8.73 -9.71 -8.20
C SER A 63 7.71 -8.71 -7.65
N LYS A 64 8.08 -7.42 -7.59
CA LYS A 64 7.24 -6.35 -7.01
C LYS A 64 6.60 -5.49 -8.10
N SER A 65 5.38 -5.05 -7.85
CA SER A 65 4.60 -4.24 -8.78
C SER A 65 4.96 -2.76 -8.65
N GLU A 66 5.19 -2.07 -9.77
CA GLU A 66 5.45 -0.63 -9.79
C GLU A 66 4.14 0.15 -10.00
N MET A 67 3.83 1.03 -9.04
CA MET A 67 2.62 1.87 -9.04
C MET A 67 2.92 3.34 -8.76
N GLY A 68 4.18 3.75 -8.85
CA GLY A 68 4.63 5.11 -8.55
C GLY A 68 5.61 5.20 -7.39
N GLN A 69 5.90 4.12 -6.68
CA GLN A 69 6.78 4.12 -5.50
C GLN A 69 8.27 3.90 -5.80
N GLY A 70 8.63 3.48 -7.01
CA GLY A 70 10.03 3.36 -7.43
C GLY A 70 10.74 2.10 -6.94
N ILE A 71 9.99 1.05 -6.59
CA ILE A 71 10.56 -0.23 -6.12
C ILE A 71 11.40 -0.90 -7.20
N HIS A 72 10.99 -0.78 -8.47
CA HIS A 72 11.73 -1.30 -9.62
C HIS A 72 13.15 -0.74 -9.65
N THR A 73 13.26 0.59 -9.53
CA THR A 73 14.55 1.29 -9.55
C THR A 73 15.38 0.97 -8.31
N GLY A 74 14.81 1.06 -7.10
CA GLY A 74 15.54 0.85 -5.86
C GLY A 74 16.09 -0.58 -5.73
N ALA A 75 15.26 -1.59 -5.98
CA ALA A 75 15.71 -2.99 -5.91
C ALA A 75 16.72 -3.32 -7.02
N ALA A 76 16.58 -2.73 -8.21
CA ALA A 76 17.57 -2.86 -9.27
C ALA A 76 18.93 -2.26 -8.89
N MET A 77 18.95 -1.12 -8.20
CA MET A 77 20.19 -0.50 -7.71
C MET A 77 20.94 -1.39 -6.72
N LEU A 78 20.23 -2.12 -5.84
CA LEU A 78 20.86 -3.04 -4.89
C LEU A 78 21.64 -4.16 -5.58
N LEU A 79 21.01 -4.81 -6.56
CA LEU A 79 21.64 -5.89 -7.31
C LEU A 79 22.77 -5.33 -8.18
N ALA A 80 22.54 -4.23 -8.88
CA ALA A 80 23.53 -3.60 -9.76
C ALA A 80 24.77 -3.10 -8.99
N GLU A 81 24.59 -2.58 -7.77
CA GLU A 81 25.68 -2.20 -6.87
C GLU A 81 26.56 -3.40 -6.54
N GLU A 82 25.98 -4.51 -6.10
CA GLU A 82 26.75 -5.71 -5.77
C GLU A 82 27.40 -6.32 -7.01
N LEU A 83 26.75 -6.24 -8.17
CA LEU A 83 27.27 -6.76 -9.43
C LEU A 83 28.32 -5.84 -10.10
N ASP A 84 28.51 -4.60 -9.65
CA ASP A 84 29.25 -3.55 -10.38
C ASP A 84 28.75 -3.40 -11.83
N ALA A 85 27.44 -3.51 -12.03
CA ALA A 85 26.83 -3.39 -13.35
C ALA A 85 26.89 -1.94 -13.85
N ASP A 86 27.02 -1.77 -15.17
CA ASP A 86 26.78 -0.48 -15.81
C ASP A 86 25.28 -0.17 -15.75
N TRP A 87 24.92 0.82 -14.92
CA TRP A 87 23.53 1.23 -14.71
C TRP A 87 22.78 1.57 -16.01
N SER A 88 23.48 2.12 -17.01
CA SER A 88 22.87 2.47 -18.31
C SER A 88 22.37 1.24 -19.09
N ARG A 89 22.84 0.06 -18.70
CA ARG A 89 22.55 -1.25 -19.32
C ARG A 89 21.66 -2.14 -18.45
N VAL A 90 21.22 -1.66 -17.30
CA VAL A 90 20.29 -2.38 -16.43
C VAL A 90 18.88 -2.26 -17.02
N ARG A 91 18.18 -3.38 -17.09
CA ARG A 91 16.79 -3.51 -17.52
C ARG A 91 16.01 -4.36 -16.51
N ILE A 92 14.69 -4.29 -16.56
CA ILE A 92 13.82 -5.07 -15.69
C ILE A 92 12.83 -5.88 -16.52
N VAL A 93 12.57 -7.10 -16.08
CA VAL A 93 11.44 -7.92 -16.51
C VAL A 93 10.67 -8.38 -15.27
N MET A 94 9.36 -8.55 -15.40
CA MET A 94 8.55 -9.10 -14.31
C MET A 94 8.88 -10.56 -14.09
N SER A 95 8.91 -10.99 -12.83
CA SER A 95 9.18 -12.36 -12.46
C SER A 95 8.04 -13.30 -12.89
N PRO A 96 8.35 -14.58 -13.19
CA PRO A 96 7.31 -15.60 -13.16
C PRO A 96 6.78 -15.77 -11.73
N LEU A 97 5.66 -16.47 -11.60
CA LEU A 97 5.06 -16.78 -10.31
C LEU A 97 5.74 -18.03 -9.73
N ASP A 98 6.68 -17.81 -8.81
CA ASP A 98 7.49 -18.87 -8.20
C ASP A 98 7.65 -18.65 -6.68
N THR A 99 7.91 -19.73 -5.97
CA THR A 99 8.17 -19.77 -4.52
C THR A 99 9.36 -18.91 -4.08
N ILE A 100 10.40 -18.73 -4.90
CA ILE A 100 11.57 -17.92 -4.52
C ILE A 100 11.24 -16.43 -4.34
N TYR A 101 10.15 -15.98 -4.96
CA TYR A 101 9.67 -14.60 -4.96
C TYR A 101 8.64 -14.29 -3.88
N LYS A 102 8.26 -15.27 -3.05
CA LYS A 102 7.30 -15.06 -1.96
C LYS A 102 7.85 -14.12 -0.89
N ASP A 103 6.96 -13.27 -0.38
CA ASP A 103 7.26 -12.29 0.65
C ASP A 103 7.32 -12.91 2.03
N ARG A 104 8.08 -12.28 2.93
CA ARG A 104 8.31 -12.80 4.29
C ARG A 104 8.01 -11.79 5.37
N GLU A 105 8.32 -10.52 5.13
CA GLU A 105 8.20 -9.48 6.15
C GLU A 105 6.75 -9.02 6.35
N SER A 106 5.92 -9.01 5.29
CA SER A 106 4.51 -8.57 5.37
C SER A 106 3.66 -9.33 6.40
N LEU A 107 4.00 -10.59 6.70
CA LEU A 107 3.30 -11.36 7.74
C LEU A 107 3.86 -11.09 9.14
N ALA A 108 5.16 -10.78 9.25
CA ALA A 108 5.81 -10.51 10.52
C ALA A 108 5.44 -9.12 11.06
N ASP A 109 5.34 -8.11 10.18
CA ASP A 109 4.94 -6.75 10.53
C ASP A 109 3.48 -6.65 10.99
N GLY A 110 2.64 -7.63 10.66
CA GLY A 110 1.25 -7.70 11.12
C GLY A 110 1.08 -8.21 12.56
N LEU A 111 2.16 -8.55 13.26
CA LEU A 111 2.10 -8.98 14.65
C LEU A 111 1.80 -7.79 15.59
N PRO A 112 0.97 -7.98 16.64
CA PRO A 112 0.59 -6.91 17.57
C PRO A 112 1.68 -6.65 18.62
N PHE A 113 2.94 -6.54 18.19
CA PHE A 113 4.07 -6.17 19.04
C PHE A 113 4.53 -4.75 18.71
N ARG A 114 5.04 -4.04 19.72
CA ARG A 114 5.63 -2.73 19.48
C ARG A 114 6.99 -2.88 18.76
N PRO A 115 7.40 -1.92 17.93
CA PRO A 115 8.70 -1.95 17.25
C PRO A 115 9.91 -2.00 18.20
N ASP A 116 9.75 -1.49 19.43
CA ASP A 116 10.76 -1.46 20.49
C ASP A 116 10.72 -2.70 21.42
N ASP A 117 9.86 -3.70 21.15
CA ASP A 117 9.77 -4.94 21.92
C ASP A 117 10.80 -6.00 21.48
N ASP A 118 11.97 -5.98 22.12
CA ASP A 118 13.05 -6.95 21.92
C ASP A 118 12.93 -8.25 22.75
N SER A 119 11.75 -8.52 23.32
CA SER A 119 11.53 -9.71 24.14
C SER A 119 11.80 -11.00 23.36
N LEU A 120 12.18 -12.06 24.09
CA LEU A 120 12.36 -13.39 23.48
C LEU A 120 11.06 -13.89 22.83
N LEU A 121 9.90 -13.48 23.34
CA LEU A 121 8.60 -13.82 22.80
C LEU A 121 8.37 -13.13 21.45
N ALA A 122 8.54 -11.80 21.38
CA ALA A 122 8.38 -11.05 20.14
C ALA A 122 9.34 -11.54 19.04
N ARG A 123 10.64 -11.69 19.37
CA ARG A 123 11.64 -12.22 18.43
C ARG A 123 11.34 -13.66 17.99
N GLY A 124 10.91 -14.51 18.92
CA GLY A 124 10.52 -15.89 18.63
C GLY A 124 9.30 -15.99 17.72
N ALA A 125 8.28 -15.17 17.97
CA ALA A 125 7.07 -15.09 17.15
C ALA A 125 7.37 -14.59 15.74
N ALA A 126 8.13 -13.49 15.61
CA ALA A 126 8.53 -12.96 14.31
C ALA A 126 9.37 -13.98 13.52
N ALA A 127 10.34 -14.65 14.15
CA ALA A 127 11.14 -15.70 13.52
C ALA A 127 10.28 -16.89 13.04
N LEU A 128 9.30 -17.31 13.85
CA LEU A 128 8.37 -18.39 13.49
C LEU A 128 7.49 -18.00 12.29
N VAL A 129 6.95 -16.78 12.29
CA VAL A 129 6.10 -16.27 11.20
C VAL A 129 6.89 -16.13 9.91
N ARG A 130 8.10 -15.55 9.95
CA ARG A 130 8.99 -15.46 8.77
C ARG A 130 9.31 -16.85 8.21
N HIS A 131 9.56 -17.83 9.07
CA HIS A 131 9.80 -19.21 8.64
C HIS A 131 8.55 -19.84 8.01
N GLY A 132 7.36 -19.61 8.59
CA GLY A 132 6.08 -20.05 8.03
C GLY A 132 5.73 -19.39 6.69
N ALA A 133 6.08 -18.12 6.51
CA ALA A 133 5.89 -17.35 5.28
C ALA A 133 6.61 -17.98 4.07
N ARG A 134 7.68 -18.76 4.29
CA ARG A 134 8.31 -19.56 3.23
C ARG A 134 7.32 -20.49 2.53
N TYR A 135 6.39 -21.09 3.28
CA TYR A 135 5.44 -22.07 2.76
C TYR A 135 4.11 -21.42 2.39
N LEU A 136 3.63 -20.51 3.24
CA LEU A 136 2.29 -19.91 3.13
C LEU A 136 2.27 -18.53 2.47
N GLY A 137 3.45 -17.93 2.24
CA GLY A 137 3.59 -16.61 1.63
C GLY A 137 3.15 -16.56 0.18
N SER A 138 3.00 -15.33 -0.31
CA SER A 138 2.55 -14.97 -1.65
C SER A 138 3.44 -13.86 -2.21
N MET A 139 3.33 -13.56 -3.49
CA MET A 139 3.92 -12.36 -4.07
C MET A 139 2.96 -11.19 -3.88
N VAL A 140 3.34 -10.22 -3.05
CA VAL A 140 2.54 -9.05 -2.71
C VAL A 140 3.41 -7.78 -2.73
N THR A 141 2.83 -6.68 -3.18
CA THR A 141 3.41 -5.35 -3.01
C THR A 141 2.48 -4.54 -2.11
N GLY A 142 2.76 -4.47 -0.81
CA GLY A 142 1.93 -3.79 0.19
C GLY A 142 2.64 -3.73 1.56
N GLY A 143 2.06 -3.05 2.55
CA GLY A 143 2.60 -2.93 3.91
C GLY A 143 3.97 -2.24 4.00
N SER A 144 4.37 -1.52 2.94
CA SER A 144 5.70 -0.90 2.79
C SER A 144 6.92 -1.82 3.01
N THR A 145 6.75 -3.15 2.88
CA THR A 145 7.80 -4.15 3.17
C THR A 145 8.73 -4.44 1.99
N SER A 146 8.42 -3.98 0.79
CA SER A 146 9.07 -4.46 -0.44
C SER A 146 10.58 -4.25 -0.48
N MET A 147 11.09 -3.12 0.04
CA MET A 147 12.54 -2.87 0.09
C MET A 147 13.21 -3.72 1.17
N ILE A 148 12.53 -3.95 2.29
CA ILE A 148 13.00 -4.78 3.40
C ILE A 148 13.12 -6.24 2.93
N ASP A 149 12.06 -6.76 2.30
CA ASP A 149 12.01 -8.13 1.73
C ASP A 149 13.11 -8.40 0.70
N LEU A 150 13.48 -7.38 -0.09
CA LEU A 150 14.42 -7.49 -1.21
C LEU A 150 15.84 -7.06 -0.88
N TRP A 151 16.09 -6.45 0.29
CA TRP A 151 17.40 -5.97 0.71
C TRP A 151 18.48 -7.05 0.65
N GLY A 152 18.24 -8.18 1.32
CA GLY A 152 19.14 -9.33 1.30
C GLY A 152 19.20 -10.01 -0.07
N PRO A 153 18.07 -10.51 -0.61
CA PRO A 153 18.06 -11.30 -1.84
C PRO A 153 18.67 -10.62 -3.06
N MET A 154 18.38 -9.32 -3.27
CA MET A 154 18.94 -8.60 -4.43
C MET A 154 20.45 -8.43 -4.32
N ARG A 155 20.94 -8.18 -3.10
CA ARG A 155 22.37 -8.03 -2.85
C ARG A 155 23.10 -9.37 -2.98
N GLU A 156 22.56 -10.42 -2.39
CA GLU A 156 23.08 -11.78 -2.52
C GLU A 156 23.11 -12.23 -3.99
N ALA A 157 22.05 -11.96 -4.75
CA ALA A 157 21.98 -12.29 -6.17
C ALA A 157 23.07 -11.57 -6.99
N GLY A 158 23.27 -10.28 -6.75
CA GLY A 158 24.29 -9.48 -7.44
C GLY A 158 25.71 -9.95 -7.11
N ALA A 159 26.00 -10.18 -5.84
CA ALA A 159 27.32 -10.63 -5.39
C ALA A 159 27.61 -12.08 -5.83
N THR A 160 26.60 -12.95 -5.85
CA THR A 160 26.70 -14.31 -6.42
C THR A 160 27.07 -14.27 -7.90
N ALA A 161 26.35 -13.46 -8.68
CA ALA A 161 26.61 -13.29 -10.11
C ALA A 161 28.03 -12.72 -10.37
N ARG A 162 28.46 -11.74 -9.57
CA ARG A 162 29.83 -11.19 -9.60
C ARG A 162 30.88 -12.28 -9.43
N ILE A 163 30.74 -13.14 -8.42
CA ILE A 163 31.68 -14.24 -8.14
C ILE A 163 31.69 -15.25 -9.29
N MET A 164 30.53 -15.62 -9.84
CA MET A 164 30.43 -16.55 -10.97
C MET A 164 31.15 -15.99 -12.22
N LEU A 165 30.98 -14.69 -12.51
CA LEU A 165 31.66 -14.00 -13.61
C LEU A 165 33.17 -13.91 -13.40
N CYS A 166 33.63 -13.52 -12.20
CA CYS A 166 35.06 -13.53 -11.87
C CYS A 166 35.66 -14.94 -11.97
N SER A 167 34.93 -15.97 -11.57
CA SER A 167 35.35 -17.37 -11.66
C SER A 167 35.46 -17.84 -13.11
N ALA A 168 34.50 -17.45 -13.96
CA ALA A 168 34.56 -17.73 -15.39
C ALA A 168 35.76 -17.05 -16.06
N ALA A 169 36.00 -15.77 -15.75
CA ALA A 169 37.16 -15.03 -16.23
C ALA A 169 38.47 -15.66 -15.75
N ALA A 170 38.58 -15.97 -14.46
CA ALA A 170 39.73 -16.60 -13.85
C ALA A 170 40.07 -17.95 -14.51
N LYS A 171 39.04 -18.77 -14.81
CA LYS A 171 39.18 -20.03 -15.55
C LYS A 171 39.67 -19.80 -16.98
N LEU A 172 39.08 -18.84 -17.69
CA LEU A 172 39.48 -18.46 -19.06
C LEU A 172 40.92 -17.96 -19.11
N TRP A 173 41.33 -17.22 -18.09
CA TRP A 173 42.62 -16.54 -17.99
C TRP A 173 43.69 -17.34 -17.24
N GLN A 174 43.34 -18.49 -16.68
CA GLN A 174 44.20 -19.34 -15.86
C GLN A 174 44.89 -18.59 -14.72
N VAL A 175 44.10 -17.82 -13.95
CA VAL A 175 44.57 -17.03 -12.79
C VAL A 175 43.71 -17.26 -11.56
N PRO A 176 44.19 -16.92 -10.35
CA PRO A 176 43.38 -16.95 -9.14
C PRO A 176 42.17 -16.01 -9.23
N VAL A 177 41.01 -16.47 -8.76
CA VAL A 177 39.75 -15.67 -8.74
C VAL A 177 39.90 -14.38 -7.94
N ALA A 178 40.70 -14.40 -6.87
CA ALA A 178 40.97 -13.24 -6.02
C ALA A 178 41.73 -12.10 -6.75
N GLU A 179 42.26 -12.34 -7.95
CA GLU A 179 42.93 -11.33 -8.77
C GLU A 179 42.00 -10.72 -9.84
N CYS A 180 40.75 -11.18 -9.90
CA CYS A 180 39.70 -10.69 -10.77
C CYS A 180 38.77 -9.73 -10.01
N GLU A 181 38.59 -8.52 -10.51
CA GLU A 181 37.70 -7.51 -9.96
C GLU A 181 36.62 -7.14 -10.97
N THR A 182 35.49 -6.62 -10.50
CA THR A 182 34.41 -6.13 -11.37
C THR A 182 34.32 -4.62 -11.39
N LYS A 183 34.00 -4.06 -12.56
CA LYS A 183 33.73 -2.63 -12.71
C LYS A 183 32.92 -2.37 -13.97
N ALA A 184 31.82 -1.64 -13.83
CA ALA A 184 31.00 -1.13 -14.94
C ALA A 184 30.65 -2.21 -16.00
N GLY A 185 30.16 -3.37 -15.56
CA GLY A 185 29.75 -4.45 -16.46
C GLY A 185 30.91 -5.27 -17.05
N MET A 186 32.10 -5.20 -16.46
CA MET A 186 33.29 -5.90 -16.91
C MET A 186 34.02 -6.59 -15.75
N VAL A 187 34.67 -7.71 -16.04
CA VAL A 187 35.70 -8.30 -15.17
C VAL A 187 37.07 -7.81 -15.64
N LEU A 188 37.90 -7.40 -14.70
CA LEU A 188 39.25 -6.88 -14.87
C LEU A 188 40.24 -7.77 -14.12
N HIS A 189 41.47 -7.87 -14.62
CA HIS A 189 42.57 -8.54 -13.95
C HIS A 189 43.79 -7.63 -13.86
N ARG A 190 44.56 -7.74 -12.77
CA ARG A 190 45.77 -6.92 -12.52
C ARG A 190 46.83 -6.94 -13.62
N SER A 191 46.82 -7.95 -14.49
CA SER A 191 47.70 -8.03 -15.67
C SER A 191 47.26 -7.13 -16.84
N GLY A 192 46.15 -6.39 -16.72
CA GLY A 192 45.56 -5.60 -17.79
C GLY A 192 44.59 -6.35 -18.71
N ARG A 193 44.24 -7.61 -18.40
CA ARG A 193 43.18 -8.35 -19.12
C ARG A 193 41.80 -7.88 -18.66
N SER A 194 40.84 -7.88 -19.58
CA SER A 194 39.45 -7.51 -19.30
C SER A 194 38.49 -8.25 -20.20
N ALA A 195 37.27 -8.53 -19.72
CA ALA A 195 36.17 -9.08 -20.51
C ALA A 195 34.83 -8.50 -20.03
N THR A 196 33.89 -8.31 -20.95
CA THR A 196 32.51 -7.93 -20.60
C THR A 196 31.78 -9.10 -19.96
N TYR A 197 30.75 -8.84 -19.15
CA TYR A 197 29.89 -9.91 -18.63
C TYR A 197 29.23 -10.72 -19.75
N GLY A 198 28.78 -10.08 -20.82
CA GLY A 198 28.20 -10.75 -21.98
C GLY A 198 29.15 -11.75 -22.65
N ALA A 199 30.47 -11.49 -22.65
CA ALA A 199 31.47 -12.43 -23.15
C ALA A 199 31.72 -13.62 -22.21
N LEU A 200 31.44 -13.46 -20.92
CA LEU A 200 31.70 -14.46 -19.87
C LEU A 200 30.46 -15.26 -19.48
N VAL A 201 29.25 -14.75 -19.73
CA VAL A 201 28.01 -15.27 -19.12
C VAL A 201 27.75 -16.75 -19.43
N GLN A 202 28.06 -17.21 -20.65
CA GLN A 202 27.90 -18.62 -21.02
C GLN A 202 28.82 -19.52 -20.19
N LEU A 203 30.06 -19.11 -19.94
CA LEU A 203 31.00 -19.83 -19.07
C LEU A 203 30.59 -19.72 -17.60
N ALA A 204 30.07 -18.56 -17.18
CA ALA A 204 29.65 -18.29 -15.81
C ALA A 204 28.42 -19.10 -15.41
N ARG A 205 27.49 -19.39 -16.33
CA ARG A 205 26.32 -20.25 -16.09
C ARG A 205 26.70 -21.63 -15.56
N ASP A 206 27.80 -22.19 -16.05
CA ASP A 206 28.27 -23.52 -15.67
C ASP A 206 29.14 -23.52 -14.40
N VAL A 207 29.38 -22.35 -13.80
CA VAL A 207 30.07 -22.23 -12.51
C VAL A 207 29.09 -22.59 -11.39
N PRO A 208 29.44 -23.53 -10.49
CA PRO A 208 28.60 -23.82 -9.33
C PRO A 208 28.37 -22.57 -8.48
N ARG A 209 27.13 -22.34 -8.05
CA ARG A 209 26.82 -21.20 -7.16
C ARG A 209 27.60 -21.33 -5.85
N PRO A 210 28.27 -20.26 -5.38
CA PRO A 210 28.94 -20.26 -4.09
C PRO A 210 27.96 -20.48 -2.94
N THR A 211 28.39 -21.21 -1.90
CA THR A 211 27.59 -21.46 -0.70
C THR A 211 27.66 -20.32 0.32
N HIS A 212 28.65 -19.43 0.18
CA HIS A 212 28.83 -18.23 1.02
C HIS A 212 29.28 -17.08 0.13
N VAL A 213 28.72 -15.89 0.36
CA VAL A 213 28.97 -14.70 -0.45
C VAL A 213 29.14 -13.50 0.48
N ASP A 214 30.29 -12.84 0.38
CA ASP A 214 30.52 -11.58 1.07
C ASP A 214 29.86 -10.43 0.31
N LEU A 215 28.96 -9.73 0.98
CA LEU A 215 28.30 -8.54 0.47
C LEU A 215 29.20 -7.31 0.66
N LYS A 216 29.08 -6.31 -0.21
CA LYS A 216 29.83 -5.05 -0.07
C LYS A 216 29.46 -4.32 1.23
N ASP A 217 30.40 -3.58 1.80
CA ASP A 217 30.09 -2.67 2.90
C ASP A 217 29.26 -1.50 2.32
N PRO A 218 28.10 -1.13 2.90
CA PRO A 218 27.35 0.05 2.48
C PRO A 218 28.16 1.34 2.35
N LYS A 219 29.25 1.49 3.11
CA LYS A 219 30.18 2.63 3.02
C LYS A 219 30.97 2.67 1.71
N THR A 220 31.06 1.54 1.01
CA THR A 220 31.78 1.40 -0.26
C THR A 220 30.85 1.50 -1.47
N PHE A 221 29.55 1.68 -1.26
CA PHE A 221 28.58 1.80 -2.34
C PHE A 221 28.86 3.00 -3.25
N THR A 222 28.65 2.80 -4.55
CA THR A 222 28.91 3.80 -5.59
C THR A 222 27.66 4.25 -6.34
N LEU A 223 26.65 3.37 -6.41
CA LEU A 223 25.33 3.53 -7.03
C LEU A 223 24.23 3.74 -5.98
N VAL A 224 24.17 2.90 -4.94
CA VAL A 224 23.21 3.04 -3.83
C VAL A 224 23.50 4.32 -3.05
N GLY A 225 22.44 5.05 -2.68
CA GLY A 225 22.52 6.38 -2.08
C GLY A 225 22.63 7.54 -3.09
N LYS A 226 22.77 7.25 -4.39
CA LYS A 226 22.71 8.27 -5.44
C LYS A 226 21.27 8.66 -5.76
N ARG A 227 21.10 9.93 -6.13
CA ARG A 227 19.83 10.51 -6.61
C ARG A 227 19.62 10.17 -8.09
N LEU A 228 19.14 8.97 -8.38
CA LEU A 228 18.87 8.53 -9.76
C LEU A 228 17.41 8.75 -10.15
N GLY A 229 17.18 8.93 -11.46
CA GLY A 229 15.86 8.87 -12.06
C GLY A 229 15.31 7.45 -12.12
N ARG A 230 14.01 7.32 -12.37
CA ARG A 230 13.32 6.04 -12.43
C ARG A 230 13.67 5.28 -13.71
N ILE A 231 13.92 3.98 -13.60
CA ILE A 231 14.24 3.11 -14.74
C ILE A 231 13.07 3.02 -15.74
N GLU A 232 11.84 3.13 -15.26
CA GLU A 232 10.62 3.14 -16.07
C GLU A 232 10.19 4.55 -16.51
N ALA A 233 10.96 5.61 -16.20
CA ALA A 233 10.58 6.98 -16.53
C ALA A 233 10.41 7.19 -18.05
N HIS A 234 11.33 6.65 -18.85
CA HIS A 234 11.31 6.87 -20.30
C HIS A 234 10.01 6.38 -20.93
N SER A 235 9.58 5.16 -20.59
CA SER A 235 8.36 4.58 -21.16
C SER A 235 7.08 5.28 -20.72
N LYS A 236 7.08 5.90 -19.53
CA LYS A 236 5.97 6.74 -19.06
C LYS A 236 5.89 8.08 -19.79
N LEU A 237 7.03 8.63 -20.23
CA LEU A 237 7.09 9.93 -20.89
C LEU A 237 6.72 9.86 -22.38
N ASP A 238 7.04 8.77 -23.07
CA ASP A 238 6.76 8.59 -24.51
C ASP A 238 5.48 7.79 -24.81
N GLY A 239 4.78 7.30 -23.77
CA GLY A 239 3.56 6.50 -23.90
C GLY A 239 3.78 5.03 -24.30
N SER A 240 5.03 4.53 -24.25
CA SER A 240 5.33 3.12 -24.49
C SER A 240 5.09 2.23 -23.27
N ALA A 241 4.91 2.81 -22.08
CA ALA A 241 4.44 2.10 -20.88
C ALA A 241 3.11 1.38 -21.18
N ARG A 242 2.92 0.22 -20.55
CA ARG A 242 1.71 -0.61 -20.71
C ARG A 242 1.06 -0.85 -19.36
N TYR A 243 -0.14 -0.33 -19.21
CA TYR A 243 -1.04 -0.53 -18.08
C TYR A 243 -2.07 -1.62 -18.39
N GLY A 244 -2.90 -1.99 -17.41
CA GLY A 244 -3.91 -3.05 -17.60
C GLY A 244 -4.88 -2.74 -18.75
N ILE A 245 -5.23 -1.46 -18.91
CA ILE A 245 -6.16 -1.02 -19.95
C ILE A 245 -5.56 -1.01 -21.36
N ASP A 246 -4.23 -1.00 -21.49
CA ASP A 246 -3.52 -0.96 -22.79
C ASP A 246 -3.38 -2.34 -23.44
N VAL A 247 -3.91 -3.39 -22.79
CA VAL A 247 -3.80 -4.77 -23.25
C VAL A 247 -4.84 -5.03 -24.34
N LEU A 248 -4.36 -5.21 -25.58
CA LEU A 248 -5.19 -5.38 -26.78
C LEU A 248 -4.85 -6.68 -27.54
N PRO A 249 -5.21 -7.87 -27.01
CA PRO A 249 -4.97 -9.13 -27.70
C PRO A 249 -5.86 -9.28 -28.93
N ASP A 250 -5.51 -10.19 -29.83
CA ASP A 250 -6.29 -10.44 -31.04
C ASP A 250 -7.73 -10.88 -30.69
N LYS A 251 -8.71 -10.37 -31.46
CA LYS A 251 -10.14 -10.65 -31.32
C LYS A 251 -10.74 -10.24 -29.96
N LEU A 252 -10.16 -9.22 -29.31
CA LEU A 252 -10.65 -8.66 -28.06
C LEU A 252 -12.12 -8.22 -28.12
N LEU A 253 -12.85 -8.57 -27.07
CA LEU A 253 -14.13 -7.97 -26.70
C LEU A 253 -13.97 -7.08 -25.47
N TYR A 254 -14.97 -6.23 -25.26
CA TYR A 254 -15.03 -5.33 -24.13
C TYR A 254 -16.24 -5.65 -23.29
N ALA A 255 -16.06 -5.63 -21.97
CA ALA A 255 -17.15 -5.69 -21.02
C ALA A 255 -17.17 -4.44 -20.14
N SER A 256 -18.38 -4.03 -19.80
CA SER A 256 -18.62 -3.03 -18.76
C SER A 256 -19.66 -3.62 -17.79
N VAL A 257 -19.72 -3.07 -16.59
CA VAL A 257 -20.63 -3.54 -15.54
C VAL A 257 -21.46 -2.40 -14.96
N THR A 258 -22.68 -2.72 -14.53
CA THR A 258 -23.44 -1.91 -13.57
C THR A 258 -23.74 -2.79 -12.35
N MET A 259 -23.23 -2.40 -11.20
CA MET A 259 -23.43 -3.12 -9.95
C MET A 259 -24.65 -2.57 -9.19
N CYS A 260 -25.13 -3.35 -8.23
CA CYS A 260 -26.22 -2.94 -7.34
C CYS A 260 -25.85 -1.63 -6.64
N PRO A 261 -26.72 -0.60 -6.62
CA PRO A 261 -26.38 0.70 -6.01
C PRO A 261 -25.99 0.62 -4.53
N THR A 262 -26.36 -0.47 -3.85
CA THR A 262 -26.01 -0.72 -2.45
C THR A 262 -24.92 -1.78 -2.34
N LEU A 263 -23.95 -1.50 -1.47
CA LEU A 263 -22.76 -2.32 -1.27
C LEU A 263 -23.12 -3.78 -0.89
N GLY A 264 -22.52 -4.74 -1.59
CA GLY A 264 -22.77 -6.17 -1.37
C GLY A 264 -24.14 -6.68 -1.85
N GLY A 265 -24.95 -5.83 -2.48
CA GLY A 265 -26.18 -6.23 -3.15
C GLY A 265 -25.94 -6.96 -4.48
N LYS A 266 -27.02 -7.34 -5.17
CA LYS A 266 -26.96 -8.06 -6.46
C LYS A 266 -28.17 -7.80 -7.34
N ALA A 267 -28.07 -8.12 -8.63
CA ALA A 267 -29.20 -8.09 -9.55
C ALA A 267 -30.11 -9.32 -9.33
N LEU A 268 -31.41 -9.10 -9.10
CA LEU A 268 -32.42 -10.15 -9.12
C LEU A 268 -32.84 -10.47 -10.55
N ASP A 269 -33.13 -9.43 -11.32
CA ASP A 269 -33.58 -9.54 -12.70
C ASP A 269 -33.20 -8.29 -13.49
N PHE A 270 -33.21 -8.36 -14.82
CA PHE A 270 -32.98 -7.21 -15.69
C PHE A 270 -33.80 -7.33 -16.97
N ASN A 271 -34.20 -6.19 -17.54
CA ASN A 271 -34.94 -6.15 -18.80
C ASN A 271 -34.00 -5.75 -19.96
N PRO A 272 -33.59 -6.69 -20.83
CA PRO A 272 -32.76 -6.38 -21.99
C PRO A 272 -33.58 -5.93 -23.22
N SER A 273 -34.90 -5.84 -23.11
CA SER A 273 -35.77 -5.43 -24.21
C SER A 273 -35.37 -4.05 -24.72
N GLY A 274 -35.16 -3.93 -26.03
CA GLY A 274 -34.73 -2.69 -26.68
C GLY A 274 -33.22 -2.54 -26.86
N VAL A 275 -32.39 -3.35 -26.17
CA VAL A 275 -30.93 -3.31 -26.33
C VAL A 275 -30.28 -4.64 -26.66
N ALA A 276 -30.95 -5.77 -26.43
CA ALA A 276 -30.43 -7.11 -26.72
C ALA A 276 -30.03 -7.32 -28.20
N SER A 277 -30.76 -6.69 -29.13
CA SER A 277 -30.52 -6.77 -30.57
C SER A 277 -29.57 -5.70 -31.10
N ARG A 278 -28.98 -4.87 -30.22
CA ARG A 278 -28.03 -3.83 -30.64
C ARG A 278 -26.82 -4.50 -31.30
N LYS A 279 -26.51 -4.07 -32.53
CA LYS A 279 -25.33 -4.53 -33.26
C LYS A 279 -24.06 -4.30 -32.42
N GLY A 280 -23.22 -5.33 -32.33
CA GLY A 280 -21.97 -5.32 -31.56
C GLY A 280 -22.10 -5.90 -30.15
N VAL A 281 -23.32 -5.95 -29.57
CA VAL A 281 -23.55 -6.64 -28.28
C VAL A 281 -23.52 -8.15 -28.50
N THR A 282 -22.72 -8.85 -27.71
CA THR A 282 -22.58 -10.32 -27.79
C THR A 282 -23.14 -11.05 -26.57
N GLY A 283 -23.37 -10.35 -25.46
CA GLY A 283 -23.97 -10.94 -24.27
C GLY A 283 -24.38 -9.91 -23.23
N ILE A 284 -25.48 -10.18 -22.52
CA ILE A 284 -25.95 -9.42 -21.35
C ILE A 284 -26.37 -10.44 -20.30
N PHE A 285 -25.83 -10.35 -19.09
CA PHE A 285 -26.09 -11.35 -18.04
C PHE A 285 -25.83 -10.77 -16.64
N ARG A 286 -26.43 -11.41 -15.63
CA ARG A 286 -26.17 -11.10 -14.22
C ARG A 286 -24.78 -11.57 -13.81
N ILE A 287 -24.14 -10.81 -12.94
CA ILE A 287 -22.88 -11.19 -12.28
C ILE A 287 -23.12 -11.26 -10.77
N GLU A 288 -22.57 -12.29 -10.14
CA GLU A 288 -22.65 -12.47 -8.69
C GLU A 288 -21.65 -11.57 -7.95
N PRO A 289 -21.84 -11.33 -6.64
CA PRO A 289 -20.82 -10.67 -5.81
C PRO A 289 -19.61 -11.59 -5.61
N TYR A 290 -18.47 -11.25 -6.19
CA TYR A 290 -17.22 -12.01 -6.08
C TYR A 290 -16.28 -11.41 -5.02
N ASN A 291 -15.67 -12.27 -4.20
CA ASN A 291 -14.65 -11.90 -3.20
C ASN A 291 -15.03 -10.71 -2.30
N GLY A 292 -16.29 -10.64 -1.87
CA GLY A 292 -16.80 -9.55 -1.02
C GLY A 292 -17.15 -8.26 -1.77
N GLY A 293 -17.05 -8.24 -3.10
CA GLY A 293 -17.54 -7.17 -3.96
C GLY A 293 -19.07 -7.21 -4.14
N THR A 294 -19.55 -6.45 -5.12
CA THR A 294 -20.99 -6.25 -5.37
C THR A 294 -21.42 -6.93 -6.68
N GLY A 295 -22.60 -7.57 -6.68
CA GLY A 295 -23.19 -8.19 -7.86
C GLY A 295 -23.88 -7.17 -8.77
N GLY A 296 -24.23 -7.57 -9.98
CA GLY A 296 -24.61 -6.62 -11.02
C GLY A 296 -25.15 -7.23 -12.30
N VAL A 297 -25.07 -6.44 -13.38
CA VAL A 297 -25.26 -6.88 -14.76
C VAL A 297 -24.04 -6.47 -15.58
N ALA A 298 -23.54 -7.39 -16.41
CA ALA A 298 -22.47 -7.13 -17.36
C ALA A 298 -23.00 -7.13 -18.79
N VAL A 299 -22.40 -6.30 -19.65
CA VAL A 299 -22.60 -6.33 -21.10
C VAL A 299 -21.26 -6.57 -21.77
N ILE A 300 -21.20 -7.56 -22.67
CA ILE A 300 -20.06 -7.80 -23.56
C ILE A 300 -20.40 -7.28 -24.96
N ALA A 301 -19.49 -6.52 -25.56
CA ALA A 301 -19.58 -6.04 -26.92
C ALA A 301 -18.23 -6.05 -27.65
N ASP A 302 -18.24 -5.89 -28.97
CA ASP A 302 -17.04 -5.72 -29.80
C ASP A 302 -16.41 -4.31 -29.70
N ASN A 303 -17.05 -3.41 -28.97
CA ASN A 303 -16.59 -2.04 -28.76
C ASN A 303 -16.93 -1.57 -27.32
N PRO A 304 -16.01 -0.89 -26.61
CA PRO A 304 -16.21 -0.51 -25.21
C PRO A 304 -17.36 0.48 -25.04
N PHE A 305 -17.54 1.42 -25.98
CA PHE A 305 -18.61 2.39 -25.93
C PHE A 305 -19.99 1.75 -26.15
N ILE A 306 -20.08 0.71 -26.98
CA ILE A 306 -21.31 -0.07 -27.15
C ILE A 306 -21.68 -0.81 -25.86
N ALA A 307 -20.71 -1.44 -25.18
CA ALA A 307 -20.94 -2.10 -23.90
C ALA A 307 -21.48 -1.11 -22.85
N MET A 308 -20.79 0.03 -22.68
CA MET A 308 -21.18 1.08 -21.73
C MET A 308 -22.57 1.67 -22.03
N ARG A 309 -22.85 2.05 -23.29
CA ARG A 309 -24.17 2.59 -23.69
C ARG A 309 -25.32 1.64 -23.44
N THR A 310 -25.06 0.34 -23.57
CA THR A 310 -26.07 -0.68 -23.42
C THR A 310 -26.47 -0.83 -21.96
N LEU A 311 -25.50 -0.81 -21.03
CA LEU A 311 -25.77 -0.83 -19.59
C LEU A 311 -26.62 0.35 -19.13
N CYS A 312 -26.32 1.56 -19.61
CA CYS A 312 -27.04 2.78 -19.26
C CYS A 312 -28.54 2.76 -19.62
N GLN A 313 -28.98 1.81 -20.44
CA GLN A 313 -30.36 1.69 -20.89
C GLN A 313 -31.07 0.47 -20.28
N LEU A 314 -30.37 -0.34 -19.48
CA LEU A 314 -30.96 -1.48 -18.81
C LEU A 314 -31.73 -1.01 -17.57
N SER A 315 -32.94 -1.53 -17.43
CA SER A 315 -33.65 -1.52 -16.16
C SER A 315 -33.31 -2.79 -15.40
N VAL A 316 -32.86 -2.64 -14.16
CA VAL A 316 -32.42 -3.75 -13.31
C VAL A 316 -33.20 -3.72 -12.00
N THR A 317 -33.71 -4.88 -11.61
CA THR A 317 -34.33 -5.09 -10.30
C THR A 317 -33.27 -5.58 -9.34
N TRP A 318 -33.12 -4.90 -8.21
CA TRP A 318 -32.04 -5.13 -7.26
C TRP A 318 -32.50 -5.89 -6.01
N ASP A 319 -31.64 -6.77 -5.51
CA ASP A 319 -31.59 -7.15 -4.10
C ASP A 319 -30.54 -6.25 -3.46
N HIS A 320 -31.01 -5.32 -2.63
CA HIS A 320 -30.16 -4.30 -2.03
C HIS A 320 -29.24 -4.84 -0.92
N GLY A 321 -29.42 -6.09 -0.50
CA GLY A 321 -28.54 -6.74 0.46
C GLY A 321 -28.49 -6.04 1.83
N PRO A 322 -27.52 -6.42 2.67
CA PRO A 322 -27.45 -5.97 4.06
C PRO A 322 -27.16 -4.48 4.25
N ALA A 323 -26.57 -3.81 3.25
CA ALA A 323 -26.20 -2.40 3.35
C ALA A 323 -27.39 -1.43 3.11
N ALA A 324 -28.56 -1.91 2.67
CA ALA A 324 -29.69 -1.07 2.25
C ALA A 324 -30.13 0.00 3.27
N GLY A 325 -29.98 -0.27 4.57
CA GLY A 325 -30.35 0.65 5.66
C GLY A 325 -29.21 1.49 6.21
N VAL A 326 -27.99 1.40 5.65
CA VAL A 326 -26.83 2.12 6.17
C VAL A 326 -26.91 3.59 5.82
N ASN A 327 -26.64 4.43 6.82
CA ASN A 327 -26.46 5.88 6.65
C ASN A 327 -25.22 6.33 7.44
N THR A 328 -24.49 7.34 6.96
CA THR A 328 -23.28 7.85 7.62
C THR A 328 -23.54 8.29 9.06
N ALA A 329 -24.67 8.93 9.35
CA ALA A 329 -25.04 9.32 10.71
C ALA A 329 -25.26 8.10 11.64
N GLY A 330 -25.82 7.02 11.11
CA GLY A 330 -26.01 5.77 11.84
C GLY A 330 -24.67 5.07 12.13
N VAL A 331 -23.76 5.05 11.16
CA VAL A 331 -22.40 4.53 11.34
C VAL A 331 -21.68 5.30 12.45
N ARG A 332 -21.69 6.63 12.42
CA ARG A 332 -21.04 7.46 13.46
C ARG A 332 -21.58 7.17 14.85
N THR A 333 -22.90 7.05 14.98
CA THR A 333 -23.56 6.72 16.25
C THR A 333 -23.11 5.37 16.76
N ALA A 334 -23.07 4.35 15.89
CA ALA A 334 -22.61 3.01 16.26
C ALA A 334 -21.15 2.99 16.72
N LEU A 335 -20.24 3.67 15.99
CA LEU A 335 -18.83 3.77 16.38
C LEU A 335 -18.63 4.53 17.69
N THR A 336 -19.38 5.62 17.90
CA THR A 336 -19.29 6.41 19.15
C THR A 336 -19.76 5.60 20.35
N HIS A 337 -20.87 4.86 20.23
CA HIS A 337 -21.36 3.99 21.30
C HIS A 337 -20.35 2.88 21.63
N ALA A 338 -19.70 2.31 20.61
CA ALA A 338 -18.69 1.27 20.80
C ALA A 338 -17.46 1.73 21.63
N LEU A 339 -17.22 3.03 21.81
CA LEU A 339 -16.18 3.53 22.71
C LEU A 339 -16.49 3.29 24.19
N ASP A 340 -17.76 3.14 24.54
CA ASP A 340 -18.24 2.94 25.90
C ASP A 340 -18.55 1.47 26.20
N ASP A 341 -18.54 0.61 25.18
CA ASP A 341 -18.78 -0.83 25.30
C ASP A 341 -17.49 -1.59 25.61
N ASP A 342 -17.58 -2.64 26.42
CA ASP A 342 -16.49 -3.58 26.68
C ASP A 342 -16.56 -4.81 25.75
N GLU A 343 -17.71 -5.06 25.11
CA GLU A 343 -17.86 -6.15 24.15
C GLU A 343 -17.00 -5.91 22.89
N GLY A 344 -16.09 -6.85 22.60
CA GLY A 344 -15.17 -6.73 21.46
C GLY A 344 -13.98 -5.79 21.69
N ARG A 345 -13.75 -5.33 22.94
CA ARG A 345 -12.60 -4.52 23.32
C ARG A 345 -11.32 -5.34 23.39
N HIS A 346 -10.29 -4.87 22.70
CA HIS A 346 -8.93 -5.42 22.80
C HIS A 346 -7.98 -4.39 23.40
N VAL A 347 -7.10 -4.83 24.29
CA VAL A 347 -6.02 -4.02 24.86
C VAL A 347 -4.75 -4.30 24.06
N PHE A 348 -4.30 -3.32 23.28
CA PHE A 348 -3.08 -3.45 22.46
C PHE A 348 -1.82 -3.08 23.24
N TYR A 349 -1.93 -2.14 24.18
CA TYR A 349 -0.81 -1.77 25.04
C TYR A 349 -1.29 -1.22 26.37
N ALA A 350 -0.59 -1.59 27.44
CA ALA A 350 -0.81 -1.07 28.77
C ALA A 350 0.50 -1.05 29.57
N ALA A 351 0.72 0.03 30.31
CA ALA A 351 1.74 0.11 31.35
C ALA A 351 1.24 1.00 32.50
N GLY A 352 1.60 0.67 33.74
CA GLY A 352 1.12 1.39 34.92
C GLY A 352 -0.41 1.31 35.10
N ASP A 353 -1.00 2.32 35.74
CA ASP A 353 -2.44 2.45 35.98
C ASP A 353 -2.94 3.81 35.47
N ALA A 354 -3.34 3.83 34.19
CA ALA A 354 -3.78 5.06 33.52
C ALA A 354 -5.03 5.66 34.16
N ASP A 355 -5.98 4.83 34.60
CA ASP A 355 -7.24 5.29 35.17
C ASP A 355 -7.03 5.96 36.54
N ALA A 356 -6.20 5.36 37.40
CA ALA A 356 -5.83 5.97 38.67
C ALA A 356 -5.10 7.32 38.46
N ALA A 357 -4.12 7.36 37.54
CA ALA A 357 -3.34 8.56 37.27
C ALA A 357 -4.17 9.72 36.67
N LEU A 358 -5.17 9.42 35.82
CA LEU A 358 -6.09 10.42 35.27
C LEU A 358 -6.97 11.10 36.34
N SER A 359 -7.28 10.40 37.44
CA SER A 359 -8.16 10.91 38.49
C SER A 359 -7.51 11.93 39.44
N HIS A 360 -6.17 11.98 39.48
CA HIS A 360 -5.41 12.76 40.46
C HIS A 360 -4.65 13.96 39.89
N ALA A 361 -4.73 14.17 38.58
CA ALA A 361 -3.94 15.19 37.87
C ALA A 361 -4.82 16.08 36.98
N LYS A 362 -4.26 17.18 36.48
CA LYS A 362 -4.96 18.07 35.55
C LYS A 362 -5.13 17.32 34.22
N SER A 363 -6.37 16.96 33.90
CA SER A 363 -6.69 16.11 32.76
C SER A 363 -7.42 16.85 31.63
N LEU A 364 -7.35 16.26 30.44
CA LEU A 364 -8.07 16.65 29.24
C LEU A 364 -8.68 15.38 28.63
N VAL A 365 -9.90 15.51 28.10
CA VAL A 365 -10.58 14.47 27.31
C VAL A 365 -10.99 15.06 25.97
N ALA A 366 -10.72 14.35 24.88
CA ALA A 366 -11.05 14.75 23.52
C ALA A 366 -11.54 13.55 22.70
N GLN A 367 -12.51 13.80 21.82
CA GLN A 367 -12.98 12.81 20.85
C GLN A 367 -12.64 13.28 19.43
N TYR A 368 -12.20 12.34 18.60
CA TYR A 368 -11.82 12.56 17.21
C TYR A 368 -12.58 11.62 16.27
N GLU A 369 -12.78 12.05 15.02
CA GLU A 369 -13.52 11.29 14.00
C GLU A 369 -12.89 11.44 12.61
N VAL A 370 -12.85 10.35 11.85
CA VAL A 370 -12.56 10.33 10.40
C VAL A 370 -13.64 9.57 9.62
N PRO A 371 -13.92 9.96 8.37
CA PRO A 371 -14.90 9.28 7.53
C PRO A 371 -14.29 8.06 6.83
N TYR A 372 -15.15 7.31 6.12
CA TYR A 372 -14.68 6.39 5.08
C TYR A 372 -13.97 7.16 3.97
N LEU A 373 -12.95 6.56 3.35
CA LEU A 373 -12.31 7.10 2.16
C LEU A 373 -12.12 6.04 1.07
N ALA A 374 -12.32 6.47 -0.17
CA ALA A 374 -11.96 5.72 -1.35
C ALA A 374 -10.47 5.89 -1.69
N HIS A 375 -9.92 4.91 -2.39
CA HIS A 375 -8.54 4.93 -2.87
C HIS A 375 -8.32 5.93 -4.00
N GLY A 376 -9.32 6.07 -4.88
CA GLY A 376 -9.29 6.97 -6.02
C GLY A 376 -8.09 6.79 -6.98
N PRO A 377 -7.73 5.58 -7.44
CA PRO A 377 -6.69 5.42 -8.45
C PRO A 377 -7.12 6.12 -9.75
N LEU A 378 -6.20 6.76 -10.48
CA LEU A 378 -6.54 7.44 -11.74
C LEU A 378 -6.99 6.45 -12.82
N GLU A 379 -6.33 5.29 -12.91
CA GLU A 379 -6.76 4.16 -13.73
C GLU A 379 -7.88 3.37 -13.00
N PRO A 380 -9.12 3.37 -13.52
CA PRO A 380 -10.21 2.58 -12.93
C PRO A 380 -9.90 1.08 -12.94
N MET A 381 -10.60 0.31 -12.11
CA MET A 381 -10.47 -1.15 -12.12
C MET A 381 -10.75 -1.71 -13.52
N ASN A 382 -9.80 -2.52 -13.99
CA ASN A 382 -9.84 -3.16 -15.28
C ASN A 382 -9.06 -4.46 -15.24
N CYS A 383 -9.48 -5.44 -16.03
CA CYS A 383 -8.79 -6.71 -16.17
C CYS A 383 -9.14 -7.35 -17.52
N THR A 384 -8.14 -7.86 -18.22
CA THR A 384 -8.32 -8.64 -19.45
C THR A 384 -8.13 -10.11 -19.16
N VAL A 385 -9.10 -10.94 -19.54
CA VAL A 385 -9.05 -12.39 -19.31
C VAL A 385 -9.38 -13.13 -20.59
N LEU A 386 -8.57 -14.15 -20.91
CA LEU A 386 -8.86 -15.18 -21.89
C LEU A 386 -9.12 -16.49 -21.12
N VAL A 387 -10.28 -17.10 -21.36
CA VAL A 387 -10.61 -18.43 -20.81
C VAL A 387 -10.75 -19.42 -21.96
N GLU A 388 -9.94 -20.46 -21.92
CA GLU A 388 -9.94 -21.61 -22.83
C GLU A 388 -10.47 -22.85 -22.09
N ASP A 389 -10.55 -24.00 -22.78
CA ASP A 389 -11.17 -25.21 -22.21
C ASP A 389 -10.42 -25.76 -20.99
N ASP A 390 -9.08 -25.67 -20.96
CA ASP A 390 -8.23 -26.20 -19.89
C ASP A 390 -7.22 -25.19 -19.32
N SER A 391 -7.36 -23.91 -19.67
CA SER A 391 -6.43 -22.86 -19.23
C SER A 391 -7.06 -21.46 -19.25
N ALA A 392 -6.41 -20.53 -18.55
CA ALA A 392 -6.78 -19.12 -18.59
C ALA A 392 -5.55 -18.22 -18.60
N THR A 393 -5.66 -17.06 -19.24
CA THR A 393 -4.64 -16.03 -19.23
C THR A 393 -5.23 -14.71 -18.74
N ILE A 394 -4.55 -14.10 -17.76
CA ILE A 394 -4.93 -12.84 -17.14
C ILE A 394 -3.90 -11.78 -17.52
N TRP A 395 -4.35 -10.58 -17.92
CA TRP A 395 -3.52 -9.39 -17.97
C TRP A 395 -4.12 -8.31 -17.06
N CYS A 396 -3.36 -7.90 -16.06
CA CYS A 396 -3.86 -6.99 -15.04
C CYS A 396 -2.70 -6.26 -14.34
N GLY A 397 -2.91 -4.98 -14.01
CA GLY A 397 -2.12 -4.30 -12.98
C GLY A 397 -2.64 -4.74 -11.60
N THR A 398 -1.87 -5.53 -10.85
CA THR A 398 -2.26 -6.05 -9.52
C THR A 398 -1.09 -5.99 -8.55
N GLN A 399 -1.39 -5.78 -7.28
CA GLN A 399 -0.42 -5.86 -6.18
C GLN A 399 -0.22 -7.30 -5.69
N ALA A 400 -1.09 -8.25 -6.08
CA ALA A 400 -1.12 -9.60 -5.53
C ALA A 400 -1.30 -10.67 -6.64
N PRO A 401 -0.35 -10.81 -7.58
CA PRO A 401 -0.51 -11.65 -8.78
C PRO A 401 -0.73 -13.15 -8.48
N MET A 402 -0.07 -13.71 -7.46
CA MET A 402 -0.29 -15.10 -7.05
C MET A 402 -1.70 -15.31 -6.46
N VAL A 403 -2.22 -14.32 -5.75
CA VAL A 403 -3.58 -14.35 -5.18
C VAL A 403 -4.60 -14.28 -6.30
N ALA A 404 -4.39 -13.40 -7.28
CA ALA A 404 -5.22 -13.30 -8.48
C ALA A 404 -5.28 -14.63 -9.26
N ARG A 405 -4.12 -15.27 -9.47
CA ARG A 405 -4.04 -16.60 -10.11
C ARG A 405 -4.90 -17.63 -9.39
N LYS A 406 -4.73 -17.73 -8.07
CA LYS A 406 -5.46 -18.67 -7.22
C LYS A 406 -6.97 -18.41 -7.24
N ALA A 407 -7.39 -17.15 -7.17
CA ALA A 407 -8.81 -16.78 -7.20
C ALA A 407 -9.48 -17.17 -8.52
N VAL A 408 -8.80 -16.92 -9.65
CA VAL A 408 -9.32 -17.30 -10.98
C VAL A 408 -9.29 -18.81 -11.18
N ALA A 409 -8.22 -19.50 -10.77
CA ALA A 409 -8.14 -20.96 -10.83
C ALA A 409 -9.31 -21.61 -10.04
N ALA A 410 -9.57 -21.14 -8.82
CA ALA A 410 -10.67 -21.61 -7.99
C ALA A 410 -12.05 -21.34 -8.62
N LEU A 411 -12.27 -20.16 -9.22
CA LEU A 411 -13.51 -19.83 -9.92
C LEU A 411 -13.76 -20.75 -11.11
N LEU A 412 -12.70 -21.03 -11.90
CA LEU A 412 -12.80 -21.78 -13.15
C LEU A 412 -12.69 -23.30 -12.95
N GLY A 413 -12.36 -23.76 -11.74
CA GLY A 413 -12.10 -25.17 -11.47
C GLY A 413 -10.83 -25.69 -12.15
N LEU A 414 -9.83 -24.82 -12.33
CA LEU A 414 -8.54 -25.13 -12.95
C LEU A 414 -7.46 -25.32 -11.88
N ASP A 415 -6.40 -26.06 -12.23
CA ASP A 415 -5.17 -26.05 -11.46
C ASP A 415 -4.46 -24.69 -11.60
N GLU A 416 -3.72 -24.25 -10.57
CA GLU A 416 -3.08 -22.92 -10.59
C GLU A 416 -2.07 -22.75 -11.73
N ASP A 417 -1.35 -23.80 -12.12
CA ASP A 417 -0.37 -23.78 -13.20
C ASP A 417 -1.00 -23.68 -14.60
N LYS A 418 -2.32 -23.91 -14.71
CA LYS A 418 -3.12 -23.66 -15.91
C LYS A 418 -3.60 -22.21 -16.05
N VAL A 419 -3.27 -21.35 -15.07
CA VAL A 419 -3.62 -19.92 -15.10
C VAL A 419 -2.37 -19.06 -15.21
N ALA A 420 -2.17 -18.45 -16.38
CA ALA A 420 -1.09 -17.51 -16.64
C ALA A 420 -1.47 -16.09 -16.18
N VAL A 421 -0.54 -15.38 -15.55
CA VAL A 421 -0.72 -13.98 -15.11
C VAL A 421 0.36 -13.09 -15.72
N ASN A 422 -0.06 -12.19 -16.60
CA ASN A 422 0.77 -11.16 -17.22
C ASN A 422 0.60 -9.84 -16.48
N GLN A 423 1.50 -9.56 -15.54
CA GLN A 423 1.47 -8.35 -14.74
C GLN A 423 1.75 -7.12 -15.60
N GLN A 424 0.87 -6.11 -15.50
CA GLN A 424 1.03 -4.80 -16.15
C GLN A 424 1.44 -3.73 -15.13
N LEU A 425 1.89 -2.57 -15.62
CA LEU A 425 2.07 -1.39 -14.75
C LEU A 425 0.72 -0.97 -14.14
N ILE A 426 0.79 -0.25 -13.04
CA ILE A 426 -0.39 0.16 -12.27
C ILE A 426 -0.57 1.68 -12.31
N GLY A 427 -1.72 2.15 -12.79
CA GLY A 427 -2.10 3.58 -12.85
C GLY A 427 -2.67 4.12 -11.53
N GLY A 428 -2.00 3.80 -10.42
CA GLY A 428 -2.46 4.02 -9.05
C GLY A 428 -3.17 2.80 -8.45
N ALA A 429 -2.95 2.56 -7.16
CA ALA A 429 -3.65 1.52 -6.41
C ALA A 429 -3.96 1.94 -4.98
N PHE A 430 -2.95 2.44 -4.26
CA PHE A 430 -3.09 2.89 -2.88
C PHE A 430 -3.67 1.82 -1.93
N GLY A 431 -3.57 0.54 -2.33
CA GLY A 431 -4.12 -0.63 -1.65
C GLY A 431 -5.35 -1.25 -2.34
N ARG A 432 -6.07 -0.52 -3.20
CA ARG A 432 -7.24 -1.03 -3.97
C ARG A 432 -6.96 -2.30 -4.77
N ARG A 433 -5.76 -2.40 -5.35
CA ARG A 433 -5.35 -3.50 -6.25
C ARG A 433 -4.67 -4.66 -5.53
N LEU A 434 -4.70 -4.68 -4.19
CA LEU A 434 -4.53 -5.90 -3.40
C LEU A 434 -5.76 -6.81 -3.53
N GLU A 435 -6.93 -6.21 -3.73
CA GLU A 435 -8.17 -6.92 -3.92
C GLU A 435 -8.24 -7.60 -5.28
N VAL A 436 -8.96 -8.73 -5.32
CA VAL A 436 -9.09 -9.57 -6.51
C VAL A 436 -10.54 -9.66 -7.01
N ASP A 437 -11.47 -8.93 -6.38
CA ASP A 437 -12.90 -8.89 -6.72
C ASP A 437 -13.14 -8.57 -8.20
N PHE A 438 -12.48 -7.53 -8.73
CA PHE A 438 -12.61 -7.12 -10.13
C PHE A 438 -11.96 -8.11 -11.10
N ILE A 439 -10.94 -8.85 -10.66
CA ILE A 439 -10.26 -9.89 -11.46
C ILE A 439 -11.15 -11.13 -11.57
N THR A 440 -11.70 -11.59 -10.45
CA THR A 440 -12.63 -12.73 -10.42
C THR A 440 -13.90 -12.39 -11.20
N GLN A 441 -14.43 -11.17 -11.06
CA GLN A 441 -15.57 -10.70 -11.85
C GLN A 441 -15.25 -10.70 -13.36
N ALA A 442 -14.07 -10.22 -13.77
CA ALA A 442 -13.65 -10.25 -15.17
C ALA A 442 -13.50 -11.68 -15.72
N ALA A 443 -12.98 -12.61 -14.92
CA ALA A 443 -12.88 -14.02 -15.30
C ALA A 443 -14.26 -14.68 -15.46
N ALA A 444 -15.21 -14.37 -14.55
CA ALA A 444 -16.59 -14.83 -14.66
C ALA A 444 -17.28 -14.29 -15.92
N ILE A 445 -17.03 -13.02 -16.26
CA ILE A 445 -17.54 -12.41 -17.50
C ILE A 445 -16.94 -13.09 -18.73
N ALA A 446 -15.63 -13.39 -18.71
CA ALA A 446 -14.93 -14.00 -19.84
C ALA A 446 -15.42 -15.42 -20.19
N LEU A 447 -16.01 -16.17 -19.24
CA LEU A 447 -16.68 -17.44 -19.51
C LEU A 447 -17.77 -17.33 -20.59
N HIS A 448 -18.42 -16.18 -20.70
CA HIS A 448 -19.48 -15.95 -21.67
C HIS A 448 -18.97 -15.61 -23.08
N ALA A 449 -17.65 -15.45 -23.26
CA ALA A 449 -17.05 -15.02 -24.53
C ALA A 449 -16.55 -16.16 -25.43
N LYS A 450 -16.62 -17.41 -24.95
CA LYS A 450 -16.35 -18.65 -25.71
C LYS A 450 -14.95 -18.66 -26.37
N GLY A 451 -13.89 -18.55 -25.56
CA GLY A 451 -12.50 -18.60 -26.06
C GLY A 451 -12.01 -17.30 -26.70
N ARG A 452 -12.73 -16.18 -26.52
CA ARG A 452 -12.26 -14.84 -26.93
C ARG A 452 -11.83 -14.04 -25.71
N PRO A 453 -10.74 -13.26 -25.77
CA PRO A 453 -10.33 -12.42 -24.66
C PRO A 453 -11.36 -11.32 -24.41
N VAL A 454 -11.61 -11.00 -23.15
CA VAL A 454 -12.51 -9.93 -22.71
C VAL A 454 -11.78 -8.98 -21.79
N GLN A 455 -11.72 -7.70 -22.15
CA GLN A 455 -11.29 -6.63 -21.26
C GLN A 455 -12.51 -6.06 -20.54
N THR A 456 -12.60 -6.32 -19.24
CA THR A 456 -13.63 -5.74 -18.37
C THR A 456 -13.12 -4.43 -17.81
N ILE A 457 -13.90 -3.35 -17.98
CA ILE A 457 -13.59 -2.00 -17.49
C ILE A 457 -14.72 -1.51 -16.60
N TRP A 458 -14.38 -1.02 -15.41
CA TRP A 458 -15.32 -0.31 -14.56
C TRP A 458 -15.34 1.17 -14.94
N SER A 459 -16.53 1.77 -14.97
CA SER A 459 -16.62 3.23 -15.07
C SER A 459 -16.13 3.88 -13.77
N ARG A 460 -15.74 5.16 -13.83
CA ARG A 460 -15.30 5.91 -12.64
C ARG A 460 -16.34 5.86 -11.49
N PRO A 461 -17.65 6.06 -11.72
CA PRO A 461 -18.66 5.87 -10.67
C PRO A 461 -18.64 4.47 -10.07
N GLN A 462 -18.62 3.43 -10.91
CA GLN A 462 -18.62 2.04 -10.42
C GLN A 462 -17.39 1.74 -9.56
N ASP A 463 -16.22 2.25 -9.94
CA ASP A 463 -14.98 2.16 -9.17
C ASP A 463 -15.05 2.91 -7.83
N MET A 464 -15.57 4.15 -7.84
CA MET A 464 -15.67 4.98 -6.63
C MET A 464 -16.72 4.46 -5.64
N THR A 465 -17.87 4.00 -6.13
CA THR A 465 -19.02 3.61 -5.28
C THR A 465 -18.99 2.16 -4.83
N HIS A 466 -18.12 1.32 -5.40
CA HIS A 466 -17.92 -0.08 -5.03
C HIS A 466 -16.47 -0.38 -4.63
N ASP A 467 -15.84 0.61 -3.97
CA ASP A 467 -14.53 0.46 -3.37
C ASP A 467 -14.61 -0.40 -2.08
N PHE A 468 -13.45 -0.83 -1.59
CA PHE A 468 -13.24 -1.33 -0.24
C PHE A 468 -12.63 -0.21 0.59
N TYR A 469 -13.48 0.60 1.22
CA TYR A 469 -13.07 1.87 1.79
C TYR A 469 -12.07 1.73 2.95
N ARG A 470 -11.23 2.74 3.16
CA ARG A 470 -10.62 2.92 4.48
C ARG A 470 -11.74 3.03 5.51
N PRO A 471 -11.74 2.28 6.62
CA PRO A 471 -12.78 2.38 7.64
C PRO A 471 -12.96 3.82 8.16
N ALA A 472 -14.21 4.19 8.42
CA ALA A 472 -14.50 5.28 9.36
C ALA A 472 -14.06 4.87 10.77
N CYS A 473 -13.54 5.82 11.54
CA CYS A 473 -13.03 5.56 12.88
C CYS A 473 -13.35 6.73 13.81
N VAL A 474 -13.73 6.40 15.05
CA VAL A 474 -13.86 7.37 16.14
C VAL A 474 -12.89 6.96 17.24
N ALA A 475 -12.26 7.93 17.90
CA ALA A 475 -11.41 7.69 19.06
C ALA A 475 -11.66 8.70 20.17
N ARG A 476 -11.54 8.26 21.42
CA ARG A 476 -11.55 9.12 22.61
C ARG A 476 -10.23 8.97 23.35
N TYR A 477 -9.57 10.10 23.54
CA TYR A 477 -8.32 10.21 24.25
C TYR A 477 -8.50 11.00 25.54
N SER A 478 -7.87 10.50 26.60
CA SER A 478 -7.77 11.13 27.91
C SER A 478 -6.30 11.22 28.30
N GLY A 479 -5.88 12.35 28.84
CA GLY A 479 -4.48 12.57 29.21
C GLY A 479 -4.38 13.46 30.42
N ALA A 480 -3.32 13.28 31.22
CA ALA A 480 -3.08 14.13 32.38
C ALA A 480 -1.62 14.56 32.49
N ILE A 481 -1.41 15.76 33.03
CA ILE A 481 -0.08 16.32 33.30
C ILE A 481 0.14 16.58 34.79
N ASP A 482 1.39 16.43 35.22
CA ASP A 482 1.82 16.85 36.56
C ASP A 482 2.06 18.37 36.64
N ALA A 483 2.41 18.85 37.85
CA ALA A 483 2.71 20.26 38.10
C ALA A 483 3.93 20.79 37.31
N SER A 484 4.81 19.91 36.82
CA SER A 484 5.95 20.27 35.97
C SER A 484 5.61 20.26 34.47
N GLY A 485 4.36 19.95 34.12
CA GLY A 485 3.92 19.84 32.73
C GLY A 485 4.49 18.61 32.03
N ARG A 486 4.77 17.52 32.76
CA ARG A 486 5.06 16.21 32.15
C ARG A 486 3.78 15.41 32.00
N LEU A 487 3.65 14.67 30.90
CA LEU A 487 2.58 13.71 30.70
C LEU A 487 2.76 12.55 31.69
N VAL A 488 1.74 12.30 32.51
CA VAL A 488 1.76 11.23 33.53
C VAL A 488 0.74 10.13 33.27
N ALA A 489 -0.27 10.42 32.46
CA ALA A 489 -1.27 9.46 32.05
C ALA A 489 -1.71 9.68 30.60
N TRP A 490 -1.92 8.58 29.87
CA TRP A 490 -2.51 8.53 28.54
C TRP A 490 -3.49 7.36 28.47
N LYS A 491 -4.73 7.61 28.06
CA LYS A 491 -5.70 6.56 27.73
C LYS A 491 -6.33 6.85 26.38
N GLY A 492 -6.27 5.90 25.47
CA GLY A 492 -6.93 5.97 24.17
C GLY A 492 -7.84 4.77 23.96
N VAL A 493 -9.09 5.02 23.60
CA VAL A 493 -10.00 3.99 23.09
C VAL A 493 -10.47 4.41 21.69
N SER A 494 -10.40 3.50 20.72
CA SER A 494 -10.88 3.73 19.35
C SER A 494 -11.88 2.67 18.92
N ALA A 495 -12.70 2.97 17.91
CA ALA A 495 -13.67 2.05 17.35
C ALA A 495 -13.74 2.19 15.82
N SER A 496 -13.63 1.05 15.11
CA SER A 496 -13.79 0.95 13.66
C SER A 496 -14.07 -0.49 13.25
N GLN A 497 -14.31 -0.72 11.95
CA GLN A 497 -14.28 -2.07 11.38
C GLN A 497 -12.84 -2.60 11.34
N SER A 498 -12.69 -3.92 11.48
CA SER A 498 -11.43 -4.62 11.23
C SER A 498 -11.25 -4.89 9.74
N ILE A 499 -10.13 -4.43 9.18
CA ILE A 499 -9.76 -4.68 7.78
C ILE A 499 -9.35 -6.14 7.63
N SER A 500 -8.50 -6.66 8.53
CA SER A 500 -7.96 -8.01 8.43
C SER A 500 -9.07 -9.08 8.54
N ALA A 501 -10.07 -8.86 9.40
CA ALA A 501 -11.22 -9.76 9.52
C ALA A 501 -12.05 -9.87 8.22
N GLN A 502 -12.01 -8.86 7.35
CA GLN A 502 -12.67 -8.89 6.04
C GLN A 502 -11.72 -9.33 4.92
N ALA A 503 -10.53 -8.76 4.83
CA ALA A 503 -9.58 -8.96 3.74
C ALA A 503 -8.92 -10.34 3.76
N MET A 504 -8.55 -10.87 4.94
CA MET A 504 -7.85 -12.15 5.05
C MET A 504 -8.67 -13.33 4.48
N PRO A 505 -9.99 -13.43 4.78
CA PRO A 505 -10.80 -14.50 4.19
C PRO A 505 -11.10 -14.29 2.71
N ARG A 506 -11.50 -13.08 2.30
CA ARG A 506 -11.98 -12.85 0.93
C ARG A 506 -10.86 -12.78 -0.11
N THR A 507 -9.66 -12.38 0.29
CA THR A 507 -8.54 -12.16 -0.62
C THR A 507 -7.48 -13.23 -0.46
N PHE A 508 -7.04 -13.51 0.77
CA PHE A 508 -5.94 -14.45 1.02
C PHE A 508 -6.40 -15.90 1.31
N GLY A 509 -7.72 -16.14 1.38
CA GLY A 509 -8.30 -17.46 1.59
C GLY A 509 -8.08 -18.02 3.01
N MET A 510 -7.83 -17.15 3.99
CA MET A 510 -7.73 -17.55 5.39
C MET A 510 -9.13 -17.89 5.95
N PRO A 511 -9.31 -18.96 6.73
CA PRO A 511 -10.61 -19.26 7.31
C PRO A 511 -11.15 -18.10 8.16
N SER A 512 -12.39 -17.67 7.93
CA SER A 512 -12.99 -16.50 8.61
C SER A 512 -12.99 -16.64 10.13
N LEU A 513 -13.13 -17.86 10.65
CA LEU A 513 -13.03 -18.10 12.08
C LEU A 513 -11.64 -17.73 12.60
N ALA A 514 -10.57 -18.18 11.94
CA ALA A 514 -9.20 -17.88 12.33
C ALA A 514 -8.90 -16.37 12.27
N ALA A 515 -9.36 -15.69 11.22
CA ALA A 515 -9.18 -14.24 11.06
C ALA A 515 -9.88 -13.42 12.17
N LYS A 516 -11.00 -13.90 12.73
CA LYS A 516 -11.73 -13.23 13.82
C LYS A 516 -11.08 -13.39 15.19
N TRP A 517 -10.31 -14.45 15.42
CA TRP A 517 -9.67 -14.72 16.71
C TRP A 517 -8.31 -14.02 16.87
N LEU A 518 -7.68 -13.61 15.77
CA LEU A 518 -6.43 -12.87 15.81
C LEU A 518 -6.71 -11.38 16.00
N PRO A 519 -6.07 -10.72 16.98
CA PRO A 519 -6.20 -9.27 17.12
C PRO A 519 -5.67 -8.58 15.86
N ASP A 520 -6.47 -7.67 15.30
CA ASP A 520 -6.13 -6.93 14.09
C ASP A 520 -5.34 -5.67 14.45
N ALA A 521 -4.01 -5.77 14.48
CA ALA A 521 -3.11 -4.65 14.77
C ALA A 521 -3.36 -3.43 13.86
N THR A 522 -3.85 -3.66 12.64
CA THR A 522 -4.10 -2.59 11.65
C THR A 522 -5.20 -1.61 12.08
N THR A 523 -5.98 -1.94 13.11
CA THR A 523 -7.01 -1.05 13.69
C THR A 523 -6.43 -0.02 14.67
N ALA A 524 -5.27 -0.32 15.27
CA ALA A 524 -4.67 0.44 16.36
C ALA A 524 -3.19 0.80 16.13
N GLU A 525 -2.57 0.36 15.04
CA GLU A 525 -1.23 0.79 14.63
C GLU A 525 -1.15 2.32 14.54
N GLY A 526 -0.06 2.89 15.01
CA GLY A 526 0.10 4.32 15.24
C GLY A 526 -0.47 4.84 16.56
N ALA A 527 -1.15 4.01 17.36
CA ALA A 527 -1.59 4.37 18.71
C ALA A 527 -0.87 3.56 19.81
N PHE A 528 -0.68 2.25 19.62
CA PHE A 528 -0.07 1.37 20.64
C PHE A 528 1.46 1.27 20.55
N ASP A 529 2.01 1.59 19.38
CA ASP A 529 3.42 1.49 18.96
C ASP A 529 4.12 2.85 18.94
N LEU A 530 3.55 3.87 19.59
CA LEU A 530 4.12 5.21 19.65
C LEU A 530 5.42 5.27 20.47
N PRO A 531 6.35 6.17 20.08
CA PRO A 531 7.64 6.32 20.74
C PRO A 531 7.57 7.19 22.01
N TYR A 532 6.43 7.81 22.31
CA TYR A 532 6.32 8.72 23.46
C TYR A 532 6.22 7.96 24.77
N GLU A 533 7.19 8.20 25.64
CA GLU A 533 7.23 7.57 26.96
C GLU A 533 6.21 8.21 27.92
N CYS A 534 5.35 7.38 28.51
CA CYS A 534 4.40 7.76 29.56
C CYS A 534 4.31 6.62 30.59
N GLU A 535 4.41 6.95 31.88
CA GLU A 535 4.43 5.95 32.97
C GLU A 535 3.13 5.15 33.07
N ASN A 536 2.00 5.82 32.83
CA ASN A 536 0.68 5.22 32.87
C ASN A 536 0.01 5.37 31.51
N ILE A 537 -0.14 4.27 30.78
CA ILE A 537 -0.68 4.27 29.43
C ILE A 537 -1.62 3.09 29.22
N LEU A 538 -2.71 3.33 28.51
CA LEU A 538 -3.67 2.32 28.10
C LEU A 538 -4.16 2.62 26.69
N VAL A 539 -3.97 1.68 25.77
CA VAL A 539 -4.42 1.78 24.37
C VAL A 539 -5.32 0.61 24.04
N GLN A 540 -6.55 0.95 23.66
CA GLN A 540 -7.64 0.02 23.44
C GLN A 540 -8.35 0.27 22.11
N HIS A 541 -8.92 -0.78 21.55
CA HIS A 541 -9.74 -0.70 20.35
C HIS A 541 -10.95 -1.63 20.45
N ASN A 542 -12.09 -1.16 19.96
CA ASN A 542 -13.33 -1.92 19.85
C ASN A 542 -13.65 -2.16 18.37
N THR A 543 -13.68 -3.42 17.97
CA THR A 543 -14.03 -3.78 16.59
C THR A 543 -15.55 -3.75 16.39
N VAL A 544 -16.01 -3.01 15.39
CA VAL A 544 -17.43 -2.88 15.04
C VAL A 544 -17.71 -3.61 13.73
N THR A 545 -18.82 -4.36 13.67
CA THR A 545 -19.27 -4.99 12.42
C THR A 545 -20.31 -4.10 11.73
N LEU A 546 -20.02 -3.70 10.49
CA LEU A 546 -20.92 -2.94 9.62
C LEU A 546 -20.93 -3.57 8.22
N PRO A 547 -22.03 -3.46 7.45
CA PRO A 547 -22.14 -4.08 6.12
C PRO A 547 -21.48 -3.24 5.01
N VAL A 548 -20.60 -2.30 5.37
CA VAL A 548 -19.78 -1.52 4.43
C VAL A 548 -18.46 -2.27 4.20
N PRO A 549 -18.08 -2.63 2.96
CA PRO A 549 -16.81 -3.28 2.70
C PRO A 549 -15.63 -2.35 3.01
N VAL A 550 -14.63 -2.87 3.73
CA VAL A 550 -13.39 -2.12 4.04
C VAL A 550 -12.13 -2.84 3.55
N GLY A 551 -11.10 -2.05 3.25
CA GLY A 551 -9.85 -2.51 2.67
C GLY A 551 -8.65 -1.70 3.14
N TYR A 552 -7.46 -2.16 2.75
CA TYR A 552 -6.20 -1.48 3.04
C TYR A 552 -6.11 -0.22 2.18
N TRP A 553 -6.21 0.96 2.79
CA TRP A 553 -5.92 2.24 2.15
C TRP A 553 -4.53 2.71 2.56
N ARG A 554 -3.84 3.49 1.72
CA ARG A 554 -2.44 3.89 1.94
C ARG A 554 -2.18 4.36 3.38
N SER A 555 -1.29 3.68 4.09
CA SER A 555 -0.96 3.87 5.50
C SER A 555 -1.96 3.32 6.53
N VAL A 556 -2.88 2.46 6.08
CA VAL A 556 -3.77 1.60 6.88
C VAL A 556 -4.30 2.29 8.15
N GLY A 557 -3.98 1.80 9.35
CA GLY A 557 -4.43 2.37 10.63
C GLY A 557 -3.68 3.64 11.02
N HIS A 558 -2.40 3.72 10.67
CA HIS A 558 -1.59 4.93 10.90
C HIS A 558 -2.22 6.17 10.24
N SER A 559 -2.94 5.99 9.13
CA SER A 559 -3.60 7.08 8.39
C SER A 559 -4.61 7.89 9.21
N HIS A 560 -5.24 7.28 10.22
CA HIS A 560 -6.18 7.96 11.11
C HIS A 560 -5.68 8.05 12.56
N GLN A 561 -4.94 7.05 13.07
CA GLN A 561 -4.41 7.10 14.43
C GLN A 561 -3.40 8.25 14.59
N ALA A 562 -2.55 8.51 13.59
CA ALA A 562 -1.62 9.64 13.64
C ALA A 562 -2.34 10.99 13.79
N PHE A 563 -3.47 11.19 13.09
CA PHE A 563 -4.28 12.39 13.24
C PHE A 563 -4.76 12.57 14.69
N PHE A 564 -5.31 11.51 15.28
CA PHE A 564 -5.86 11.56 16.63
C PHE A 564 -4.77 11.79 17.69
N VAL A 565 -3.72 10.98 17.64
CA VAL A 565 -2.61 10.98 18.58
C VAL A 565 -1.85 12.30 18.55
N GLU A 566 -1.41 12.74 17.37
CA GLU A 566 -0.54 13.92 17.25
C GLU A 566 -1.31 15.22 17.50
N SER A 567 -2.61 15.25 17.22
CA SER A 567 -3.47 16.36 17.63
C SER A 567 -3.65 16.37 19.15
N PHE A 568 -3.88 15.21 19.77
CA PHE A 568 -4.04 15.12 21.22
C PHE A 568 -2.75 15.47 21.97
N ILE A 569 -1.59 15.02 21.49
CA ILE A 569 -0.28 15.40 22.02
C ILE A 569 -0.08 16.92 21.99
N ASP A 570 -0.46 17.58 20.91
CA ASP A 570 -0.38 19.03 20.82
C ASP A 570 -1.33 19.73 21.80
N GLU A 571 -2.54 19.18 22.00
CA GLU A 571 -3.45 19.65 23.04
C GLU A 571 -2.86 19.50 24.46
N MET A 572 -2.17 18.39 24.73
CA MET A 572 -1.45 18.17 25.99
C MET A 572 -0.26 19.13 26.16
N ALA A 573 0.47 19.43 25.08
CA ALA A 573 1.54 20.44 25.11
C ALA A 573 1.00 21.83 25.46
N VAL A 574 -0.15 22.22 24.89
CA VAL A 574 -0.85 23.46 25.23
C VAL A 574 -1.35 23.47 26.67
N LEU A 575 -1.92 22.36 27.14
CA LEU A 575 -2.34 22.20 28.54
C LEU A 575 -1.17 22.40 29.52
N ALA A 576 0.02 21.91 29.13
CA ALA A 576 1.28 22.03 29.83
C ALA A 576 1.99 23.39 29.63
N ARG A 577 1.50 24.22 28.71
CA ARG A 577 2.12 25.50 28.29
C ARG A 577 3.58 25.32 27.85
N LYS A 578 3.85 24.24 27.13
CA LYS A 578 5.17 23.92 26.57
C LYS A 578 5.15 24.04 25.05
N ASP A 579 6.31 24.32 24.47
CA ASP A 579 6.51 24.21 23.03
C ASP A 579 6.17 22.77 22.56
N PRO A 580 5.35 22.60 21.50
CA PRO A 580 4.92 21.28 21.04
C PRO A 580 6.05 20.33 20.62
N ILE A 581 7.18 20.85 20.10
CA ILE A 581 8.33 20.00 19.74
C ILE A 581 9.09 19.63 21.01
N GLN A 582 9.33 20.59 21.91
CA GLN A 582 9.98 20.30 23.18
C GLN A 582 9.18 19.30 24.02
N PHE A 583 7.85 19.40 24.03
CA PHE A 583 6.97 18.46 24.72
C PHE A 583 7.16 17.02 24.20
N ARG A 584 7.26 16.84 22.87
CA ARG A 584 7.59 15.55 22.25
C ARG A 584 8.99 15.08 22.64
N LEU A 585 10.00 15.95 22.56
CA LEU A 585 11.38 15.61 22.93
C LEU A 585 11.53 15.20 24.41
N ASP A 586 10.73 15.78 25.31
CA ASP A 586 10.71 15.42 26.74
C ASP A 586 10.25 13.97 26.98
N MET A 587 9.61 13.34 25.98
CA MET A 587 9.10 11.97 25.99
C MET A 587 9.87 11.02 25.05
N LEU A 588 11.08 11.40 24.59
CA LEU A 588 11.93 10.59 23.69
C LEU A 588 13.34 10.40 24.30
N LYS A 589 13.38 9.80 25.48
CA LYS A 589 14.58 9.64 26.31
C LYS A 589 15.26 8.29 26.12
N GLN A 590 14.54 7.27 25.65
CA GLN A 590 15.14 5.95 25.48
C GLN A 590 16.14 5.92 24.32
N PRO A 591 17.18 5.05 24.38
CA PRO A 591 18.12 4.87 23.28
C PRO A 591 17.45 4.51 21.94
N ALA A 592 16.40 3.67 21.98
CA ALA A 592 15.63 3.28 20.80
C ALA A 592 14.97 4.48 20.09
N HIS A 593 14.60 5.53 20.84
CA HIS A 593 13.87 6.69 20.34
C HIS A 593 14.77 7.87 19.92
N GLN A 594 16.10 7.68 19.92
CA GLN A 594 17.02 8.74 19.51
C GLN A 594 16.89 9.09 18.02
N ARG A 595 16.41 8.16 17.17
CA ARG A 595 16.08 8.45 15.76
C ARG A 595 14.94 9.47 15.66
N HIS A 596 13.89 9.31 16.46
CA HIS A 596 12.77 10.26 16.53
C HIS A 596 13.21 11.63 17.00
N ALA A 597 14.01 11.69 18.06
CA ALA A 597 14.57 12.94 18.55
C ALA A 597 15.45 13.63 17.49
N ALA A 598 16.24 12.86 16.73
CA ALA A 598 17.06 13.39 15.64
C ALA A 598 16.21 13.97 14.50
N VAL A 599 15.14 13.28 14.10
CA VAL A 599 14.17 13.76 13.09
C VAL A 599 13.51 15.07 13.54
N LEU A 600 13.05 15.17 14.80
CA LEU A 600 12.47 16.41 15.32
C LEU A 600 13.47 17.57 15.33
N ARG A 601 14.73 17.33 15.72
CA ARG A 601 15.78 18.36 15.71
C ARG A 601 16.12 18.83 14.30
N ALA A 602 16.20 17.89 13.35
CA ALA A 602 16.39 18.23 11.94
C ALA A 602 15.19 19.03 11.39
N LEU A 603 13.97 18.68 11.79
CA LEU A 603 12.75 19.43 11.42
C LEU A 603 12.77 20.85 11.97
N VAL A 604 13.20 21.06 13.22
CA VAL A 604 13.38 22.40 13.81
C VAL A 604 14.31 23.25 12.96
N ALA A 605 15.46 22.69 12.58
CA ALA A 605 16.46 23.39 11.76
C ALA A 605 15.93 23.72 10.36
N LEU A 606 15.28 22.77 9.69
CA LEU A 606 14.79 22.93 8.31
C LEU A 606 13.57 23.86 8.21
N SER A 607 12.67 23.80 9.20
CA SER A 607 11.41 24.58 9.18
C SER A 607 11.56 26.00 9.71
N GLY A 608 12.66 26.31 10.42
CA GLY A 608 12.81 27.58 11.13
C GLY A 608 11.83 27.70 12.30
N TRP A 609 11.55 26.60 13.00
CA TRP A 609 10.49 26.47 14.01
C TRP A 609 10.54 27.53 15.12
N HIS A 610 11.72 28.02 15.49
CA HIS A 610 11.87 29.07 16.51
C HIS A 610 11.36 30.46 16.09
N SER A 611 10.88 30.61 14.86
CA SER A 611 10.06 31.76 14.45
C SER A 611 8.68 31.70 15.13
N PRO A 612 7.96 32.84 15.26
CA PRO A 612 6.62 32.84 15.86
C PRO A 612 5.67 31.80 15.23
N LEU A 613 4.93 31.07 16.08
CA LEU A 613 3.96 30.08 15.63
C LEU A 613 2.80 30.68 14.83
N ALA A 614 2.48 31.96 15.09
CA ALA A 614 1.54 32.75 14.33
C ALA A 614 2.17 34.09 13.96
N TRP A 615 1.95 34.53 12.72
CA TRP A 615 2.48 35.79 12.21
C TRP A 615 1.52 36.44 11.21
N ARG A 616 1.85 37.65 10.74
CA ARG A 616 1.17 38.27 9.60
C ARG A 616 2.12 38.31 8.41
N ASP A 617 1.65 37.88 7.24
CA ASP A 617 2.44 37.99 6.01
C ASP A 617 2.51 39.44 5.50
N LYS A 618 3.18 39.64 4.35
CA LYS A 618 3.33 40.96 3.71
C LYS A 618 2.01 41.60 3.29
N THR A 619 0.94 40.82 3.15
CA THR A 619 -0.42 41.28 2.82
C THR A 619 -1.26 41.58 4.05
N GLY A 620 -0.73 41.31 5.25
CA GLY A 620 -1.44 41.44 6.52
C GLY A 620 -2.29 40.21 6.87
N ALA A 621 -2.32 39.17 6.03
CA ALA A 621 -3.06 37.94 6.31
C ALA A 621 -2.43 37.19 7.48
N ARG A 622 -3.26 36.60 8.35
CA ARG A 622 -2.78 35.77 9.46
C ARG A 622 -2.25 34.46 8.90
N CYS A 623 -1.09 34.05 9.39
CA CYS A 623 -0.48 32.76 9.09
C CYS A 623 -0.12 32.06 10.39
N ALA A 624 -0.06 30.74 10.35
CA ALA A 624 0.37 29.93 11.48
C ALA A 624 1.07 28.64 11.04
N ARG A 625 1.77 28.00 11.97
CA ARG A 625 2.45 26.71 11.76
C ARG A 625 2.08 25.70 12.84
N GLY A 626 2.05 24.43 12.46
CA GLY A 626 1.78 23.30 13.35
C GLY A 626 2.68 22.12 13.01
N VAL A 627 2.88 21.23 13.98
CA VAL A 627 3.83 20.11 13.88
C VAL A 627 3.16 18.78 14.20
N ALA A 628 3.64 17.72 13.55
CA ALA A 628 3.36 16.33 13.89
C ALA A 628 4.56 15.44 13.57
N MET A 629 4.73 14.36 14.33
CA MET A 629 5.71 13.29 14.05
C MET A 629 5.03 11.94 14.18
N HIS A 630 5.34 11.02 13.27
CA HIS A 630 4.79 9.68 13.28
C HIS A 630 5.83 8.67 12.81
N GLU A 631 5.90 7.52 13.47
CA GLU A 631 6.64 6.35 12.96
C GLU A 631 5.65 5.38 12.31
N SER A 632 6.00 4.92 11.11
CA SER A 632 5.26 3.86 10.43
C SER A 632 6.21 3.08 9.54
N PHE A 633 6.04 1.76 9.47
CA PHE A 633 6.83 0.88 8.59
C PHE A 633 8.36 0.98 8.80
N GLY A 634 8.80 1.24 10.04
CA GLY A 634 10.21 1.43 10.44
C GLY A 634 10.82 2.79 10.05
N SER A 635 10.03 3.66 9.40
CA SER A 635 10.44 5.01 9.02
C SER A 635 9.81 6.05 9.94
N VAL A 636 10.63 6.99 10.40
CA VAL A 636 10.18 8.11 11.24
C VAL A 636 10.04 9.35 10.39
N VAL A 637 8.85 9.94 10.38
CA VAL A 637 8.55 11.14 9.58
C VAL A 637 8.01 12.23 10.49
N ALA A 638 8.53 13.44 10.34
CA ALA A 638 7.99 14.61 11.02
C ALA A 638 7.75 15.74 10.03
N GLN A 639 6.63 16.46 10.23
CA GLN A 639 6.15 17.49 9.32
C GLN A 639 5.76 18.76 10.06
N VAL A 640 6.14 19.92 9.52
CA VAL A 640 5.57 21.22 9.87
C VAL A 640 4.72 21.71 8.72
N ALA A 641 3.44 21.98 8.97
CA ALA A 641 2.54 22.60 8.01
C ALA A 641 2.36 24.09 8.32
N GLU A 642 2.42 24.94 7.31
CA GLU A 642 2.12 26.37 7.39
C GLU A 642 0.79 26.68 6.70
N VAL A 643 -0.12 27.32 7.43
CA VAL A 643 -1.44 27.73 6.94
C VAL A 643 -1.55 29.24 6.87
N ARG A 644 -2.31 29.74 5.89
CA ARG A 644 -2.62 31.16 5.69
C ARG A 644 -4.12 31.35 5.66
N GLN A 645 -4.62 32.37 6.34
CA GLN A 645 -6.03 32.73 6.29
C GLN A 645 -6.41 33.29 4.91
N GLU A 646 -7.51 32.79 4.33
CA GLU A 646 -8.08 33.25 3.06
C GLU A 646 -9.60 33.43 3.22
N GLY A 647 -10.04 34.69 3.36
CA GLY A 647 -11.44 34.99 3.72
C GLY A 647 -11.83 34.32 5.04
N ASP A 648 -12.94 33.59 5.01
CA ASP A 648 -13.41 32.76 6.14
C ASP A 648 -12.74 31.37 6.20
N GLY A 649 -11.95 31.02 5.17
CA GLY A 649 -11.23 29.77 5.08
C GLY A 649 -9.73 29.90 5.33
N PHE A 650 -9.00 28.88 4.89
CA PHE A 650 -7.55 28.82 4.98
C PHE A 650 -6.98 28.09 3.77
N ARG A 651 -5.67 28.26 3.58
CA ARG A 651 -4.88 27.50 2.62
C ARG A 651 -3.63 26.96 3.30
N VAL A 652 -3.27 25.71 3.00
CA VAL A 652 -1.94 25.18 3.32
C VAL A 652 -0.95 25.72 2.29
N THR A 653 0.06 26.43 2.74
CA THR A 653 0.99 27.17 1.86
C THR A 653 2.35 26.49 1.75
N ARG A 654 2.80 25.83 2.82
CA ARG A 654 4.09 25.16 2.87
C ARG A 654 4.05 23.95 3.81
N VAL A 655 4.75 22.88 3.44
CA VAL A 655 4.97 21.71 4.28
C VAL A 655 6.46 21.39 4.29
N VAL A 656 7.05 21.36 5.47
CA VAL A 656 8.44 20.94 5.68
C VAL A 656 8.43 19.53 6.24
N CYS A 657 9.14 18.61 5.59
CA CYS A 657 9.14 17.19 5.92
C CYS A 657 10.56 16.70 6.17
N VAL A 658 10.75 15.93 7.25
CA VAL A 658 11.99 15.23 7.53
C VAL A 658 11.68 13.75 7.73
N ILE A 659 12.47 12.89 7.10
CA ILE A 659 12.36 11.43 7.20
C ILE A 659 13.69 10.78 7.57
N ASP A 660 13.65 9.81 8.49
CA ASP A 660 14.67 8.78 8.69
C ASP A 660 14.05 7.42 8.32
N CYS A 661 14.55 6.81 7.23
CA CYS A 661 14.15 5.49 6.76
C CYS A 661 15.32 4.48 6.76
N GLY A 662 16.30 4.70 7.63
CA GLY A 662 17.58 3.99 7.54
C GLY A 662 18.32 4.35 6.24
N LEU A 663 18.97 3.38 5.60
CA LEU A 663 19.72 3.64 4.37
C LEU A 663 18.78 4.00 3.21
N ALA A 664 18.79 5.25 2.78
CA ALA A 664 18.04 5.68 1.61
C ALA A 664 18.68 5.15 0.31
N VAL A 665 18.14 4.04 -0.23
CA VAL A 665 18.67 3.39 -1.44
C VAL A 665 18.73 4.35 -2.62
N ASN A 666 17.69 5.14 -2.81
CA ASN A 666 17.66 6.26 -3.74
C ASN A 666 16.96 7.45 -3.08
N PRO A 667 17.70 8.45 -2.56
CA PRO A 667 17.12 9.58 -1.84
C PRO A 667 16.10 10.38 -2.64
N ASN A 668 16.26 10.47 -3.97
CA ASN A 668 15.31 11.17 -4.85
C ASN A 668 13.92 10.48 -4.87
N LEU A 669 13.88 9.15 -4.82
CA LEU A 669 12.61 8.41 -4.80
C LEU A 669 11.95 8.47 -3.42
N VAL A 670 12.74 8.50 -2.34
CA VAL A 670 12.23 8.72 -0.98
C VAL A 670 11.55 10.09 -0.89
N GLU A 671 12.17 11.14 -1.42
CA GLU A 671 11.60 12.49 -1.45
C GLU A 671 10.29 12.56 -2.21
N GLN A 672 10.24 12.00 -3.43
CA GLN A 672 9.01 11.91 -4.22
C GLN A 672 7.89 11.15 -3.48
N GLN A 673 8.24 10.13 -2.71
CA GLN A 673 7.28 9.38 -1.90
C GLN A 673 6.74 10.20 -0.72
N MET A 674 7.57 11.03 -0.09
CA MET A 674 7.13 11.97 0.94
C MET A 674 6.20 13.04 0.37
N GLU A 675 6.58 13.66 -0.75
CA GLU A 675 5.76 14.64 -1.46
C GLU A 675 4.40 14.04 -1.86
N SER A 676 4.41 12.83 -2.44
CA SER A 676 3.19 12.11 -2.79
C SER A 676 2.33 11.80 -1.57
N GLY A 677 2.93 11.33 -0.46
CA GLY A 677 2.21 11.01 0.78
C GLY A 677 1.55 12.25 1.40
N ILE A 678 2.26 13.37 1.43
CA ILE A 678 1.75 14.67 1.91
C ILE A 678 0.56 15.12 1.07
N ILE A 679 0.65 15.09 -0.26
CA ILE A 679 -0.45 15.50 -1.16
C ILE A 679 -1.67 14.58 -0.98
N PHE A 680 -1.44 13.27 -0.88
CA PHE A 680 -2.50 12.28 -0.69
C PHE A 680 -3.21 12.46 0.66
N GLY A 681 -2.44 12.63 1.75
CA GLY A 681 -2.98 12.88 3.09
C GLY A 681 -3.64 14.26 3.22
N LEU A 682 -3.14 15.30 2.54
CA LEU A 682 -3.80 16.61 2.49
C LEU A 682 -5.16 16.53 1.79
N SER A 683 -5.24 15.81 0.66
CA SER A 683 -6.52 15.63 -0.05
C SER A 683 -7.56 14.99 0.89
N ALA A 684 -7.14 13.94 1.61
CA ALA A 684 -7.94 13.27 2.61
C ALA A 684 -8.38 14.20 3.77
N ALA A 685 -7.44 14.97 4.31
CA ALA A 685 -7.68 15.82 5.47
C ALA A 685 -8.52 17.07 5.15
N LEU A 686 -8.40 17.61 3.93
CA LEU A 686 -9.04 18.87 3.57
C LEU A 686 -10.49 18.69 3.17
N GLU A 687 -10.82 17.74 2.28
CA GLU A 687 -12.13 17.77 1.59
C GLU A 687 -12.72 16.39 1.24
N GLN A 688 -12.00 15.30 1.45
CA GLN A 688 -12.51 13.99 1.03
C GLN A 688 -13.30 13.30 2.14
N ALA A 689 -14.43 12.71 1.75
CA ALA A 689 -15.24 11.82 2.56
C ALA A 689 -16.07 10.92 1.64
N ILE A 690 -16.25 9.66 2.03
CA ILE A 690 -17.30 8.80 1.47
C ILE A 690 -18.49 8.81 2.44
N THR A 691 -19.59 9.38 1.97
CA THR A 691 -20.87 9.42 2.68
C THR A 691 -21.85 8.43 2.06
N ILE A 692 -22.66 7.81 2.90
CA ILE A 692 -23.60 6.75 2.54
C ILE A 692 -24.99 7.18 2.98
N GLU A 693 -25.94 7.10 2.05
CA GLU A 693 -27.37 7.35 2.28
C GLU A 693 -28.18 6.18 1.70
N ASN A 694 -29.01 5.54 2.51
CA ASN A 694 -29.78 4.33 2.16
C ASN A 694 -28.93 3.24 1.48
N GLY A 695 -27.73 3.03 2.03
CA GLY A 695 -26.75 2.06 1.52
C GLY A 695 -26.01 2.46 0.25
N GLN A 696 -26.30 3.64 -0.33
CA GLN A 696 -25.69 4.13 -1.57
C GLN A 696 -24.64 5.19 -1.29
N VAL A 697 -23.52 5.12 -2.02
CA VAL A 697 -22.42 6.07 -1.90
C VAL A 697 -22.70 7.33 -2.70
N ALA A 698 -22.50 8.50 -2.09
CA ALA A 698 -22.84 9.78 -2.68
C ALA A 698 -21.75 10.33 -3.63
N GLN A 699 -20.48 10.02 -3.38
CA GLN A 699 -19.34 10.53 -4.15
C GLN A 699 -19.00 9.60 -5.31
N HIS A 700 -19.07 10.10 -6.55
CA HIS A 700 -18.92 9.27 -7.76
C HIS A 700 -17.68 9.64 -8.59
N TYR A 701 -17.22 10.90 -8.47
CA TYR A 701 -16.16 11.49 -9.27
C TYR A 701 -15.28 12.43 -8.43
N PHE A 702 -14.13 12.84 -8.98
CA PHE A 702 -13.18 13.73 -8.31
C PHE A 702 -13.67 15.17 -8.10
N ASP A 703 -14.80 15.59 -8.67
CA ASP A 703 -15.40 16.89 -8.33
C ASP A 703 -16.17 16.82 -6.99
N SER A 704 -16.79 15.68 -6.69
CA SER A 704 -17.39 15.36 -5.39
C SER A 704 -16.42 14.74 -4.38
N TYR A 705 -15.21 14.39 -4.81
CA TYR A 705 -14.14 13.79 -4.02
C TYR A 705 -12.78 14.40 -4.42
N PRO A 706 -12.55 15.69 -4.13
CA PRO A 706 -11.47 16.47 -4.72
C PRO A 706 -10.09 16.03 -4.26
N LEU A 707 -9.11 16.30 -5.12
CA LEU A 707 -7.68 16.15 -4.85
C LEU A 707 -7.06 17.53 -4.69
N VAL A 708 -6.01 17.63 -3.88
CA VAL A 708 -5.10 18.78 -3.95
C VAL A 708 -4.59 18.89 -5.39
N ASN A 709 -4.85 20.03 -6.01
CA ASN A 709 -4.51 20.28 -7.41
C ASN A 709 -3.24 21.15 -7.51
N MET A 710 -2.73 21.35 -8.72
CA MET A 710 -1.51 22.12 -8.93
C MET A 710 -1.58 23.58 -8.44
N GLU A 711 -2.77 24.21 -8.44
CA GLU A 711 -2.97 25.57 -7.93
C GLU A 711 -2.91 25.61 -6.41
N THR A 712 -3.49 24.60 -5.74
CA THR A 712 -3.66 24.56 -4.28
C THR A 712 -2.56 23.78 -3.56
N CYS A 713 -1.70 23.07 -4.29
CA CYS A 713 -0.57 22.34 -3.73
C CYS A 713 0.36 23.29 -2.95
N PRO A 714 0.73 22.96 -1.70
CA PRO A 714 1.70 23.74 -0.95
C PRO A 714 3.11 23.55 -1.53
N GLU A 715 4.01 24.48 -1.20
CA GLU A 715 5.45 24.21 -1.33
C GLU A 715 5.82 23.06 -0.40
N ILE A 716 6.44 22.00 -0.92
CA ILE A 716 6.90 20.86 -0.11
C ILE A 716 8.42 20.85 -0.10
N VAL A 717 9.02 20.87 1.09
CA VAL A 717 10.47 20.77 1.29
C VAL A 717 10.77 19.51 2.08
N THR A 718 11.43 18.54 1.46
CA THR A 718 11.76 17.26 2.09
C THR A 718 13.26 17.15 2.36
N GLN A 719 13.63 16.66 3.53
CA GLN A 719 14.99 16.25 3.86
C GLN A 719 15.01 14.78 4.31
N VAL A 720 15.85 13.98 3.65
CA VAL A 720 16.17 12.61 4.08
C VAL A 720 17.37 12.67 5.03
N VAL A 721 17.19 12.21 6.26
CA VAL A 721 18.26 12.09 7.24
C VAL A 721 19.10 10.86 6.90
N ALA A 722 20.43 11.03 6.91
CA ALA A 722 21.34 9.90 6.82
C ALA A 722 21.29 9.13 8.15
N GLY A 723 20.62 7.99 8.18
CA GLY A 723 20.50 7.14 9.36
C GLY A 723 20.60 5.66 9.01
N GLY A 724 20.88 4.81 10.00
CA GLY A 724 20.82 3.34 9.90
C GLY A 724 21.79 2.67 8.90
N THR A 725 21.79 1.34 8.90
CA THR A 725 22.56 0.51 7.94
C THR A 725 21.67 -0.23 6.94
N GLU A 726 20.38 -0.37 7.25
CA GLU A 726 19.40 -1.09 6.44
C GLU A 726 18.23 -0.17 6.06
N PRO A 727 17.62 -0.34 4.89
CA PRO A 727 16.47 0.45 4.46
C PRO A 727 15.16 0.00 5.11
N HIS A 728 14.28 0.96 5.38
CA HIS A 728 12.91 0.74 5.84
C HIS A 728 11.86 1.16 4.81
N GLY A 729 10.58 0.92 5.12
CA GLY A 729 9.46 1.20 4.24
C GLY A 729 9.12 2.68 4.11
N VAL A 730 8.98 3.19 2.89
CA VAL A 730 8.66 4.62 2.62
C VAL A 730 7.40 4.81 1.75
N GLY A 731 6.76 3.70 1.34
CA GLY A 731 5.59 3.71 0.45
C GLY A 731 4.45 4.57 1.00
N GLU A 732 4.30 4.55 2.33
CA GLU A 732 3.13 5.08 3.03
C GLU A 732 3.49 6.14 4.08
N ALA A 733 4.75 6.20 4.53
CA ALA A 733 5.19 6.94 5.71
C ALA A 733 5.01 8.48 5.65
N GLY A 734 4.88 9.06 4.44
CA GLY A 734 4.62 10.50 4.28
C GLY A 734 3.18 10.93 4.56
N THR A 735 2.23 9.99 4.54
CA THR A 735 0.79 10.27 4.70
C THR A 735 0.36 10.58 6.14
N PRO A 736 0.80 9.84 7.18
CA PRO A 736 0.25 9.98 8.53
C PRO A 736 0.32 11.36 9.19
N PRO A 737 1.47 12.08 9.18
CA PRO A 737 1.61 13.28 10.02
C PRO A 737 0.78 14.48 9.56
N ILE A 738 0.42 14.54 8.27
CA ILE A 738 0.03 15.80 7.64
C ILE A 738 -1.31 16.35 8.17
N ALA A 739 -2.29 15.50 8.45
CA ALA A 739 -3.58 15.92 8.97
C ALA A 739 -3.44 16.59 10.34
N ALA A 740 -2.64 16.01 11.25
CA ALA A 740 -2.37 16.59 12.56
C ALA A 740 -1.55 17.88 12.47
N ALA A 741 -0.52 17.92 11.60
CA ALA A 741 0.27 19.13 11.40
C ALA A 741 -0.60 20.32 10.96
N VAL A 742 -1.55 20.09 10.04
CA VAL A 742 -2.53 21.10 9.62
C VAL A 742 -3.49 21.46 10.75
N ALA A 743 -4.06 20.49 11.48
CA ALA A 743 -4.95 20.76 12.62
C ALA A 743 -4.29 21.64 13.69
N ASN A 744 -3.04 21.34 14.01
CA ASN A 744 -2.24 22.09 15.00
C ASN A 744 -1.91 23.50 14.49
N ALA A 745 -1.69 23.66 13.19
CA ALA A 745 -1.50 24.97 12.56
C ALA A 745 -2.81 25.80 12.60
N LEU A 746 -3.96 25.17 12.33
CA LEU A 746 -5.28 25.81 12.41
C LEU A 746 -5.62 26.24 13.83
N TYR A 747 -5.26 25.45 14.85
CA TYR A 747 -5.40 25.87 16.24
C TYR A 747 -4.55 27.11 16.53
N SER A 748 -3.30 27.14 16.07
CA SER A 748 -2.43 28.31 16.23
C SER A 748 -2.96 29.55 15.48
N LEU A 749 -3.70 29.35 14.40
CA LEU A 749 -4.31 30.43 13.60
C LEU A 749 -5.62 30.97 14.22
N THR A 750 -6.47 30.07 14.74
CA THR A 750 -7.87 30.38 15.06
C THR A 750 -8.22 30.26 16.55
N GLY A 751 -7.42 29.51 17.31
CA GLY A 751 -7.72 29.09 18.69
C GLY A 751 -8.73 27.94 18.79
N VAL A 752 -9.19 27.38 17.67
CA VAL A 752 -10.19 26.30 17.62
C VAL A 752 -9.51 24.96 17.33
N ARG A 753 -9.88 23.92 18.09
CA ARG A 753 -9.40 22.55 17.86
C ARG A 753 -10.30 21.83 16.86
N HIS A 754 -9.75 21.49 15.70
CA HIS A 754 -10.42 20.66 14.70
C HIS A 754 -10.16 19.19 15.00
N ARG A 755 -11.19 18.47 15.46
CA ARG A 755 -11.08 17.05 15.86
C ARG A 755 -11.77 16.08 14.88
N THR A 756 -12.39 16.61 13.83
CA THR A 756 -13.09 15.82 12.82
C THR A 756 -12.52 16.14 11.46
N LEU A 757 -12.24 15.10 10.66
CA LEU A 757 -11.92 15.22 9.24
C LEU A 757 -13.18 14.99 8.38
N PRO A 758 -13.26 15.60 7.19
CA PRO A 758 -12.33 16.59 6.64
C PRO A 758 -12.49 17.98 7.29
N PHE A 759 -11.47 18.84 7.18
CA PHE A 759 -11.47 20.20 7.74
C PHE A 759 -12.39 21.18 7.01
N VAL A 760 -12.65 20.93 5.73
CA VAL A 760 -13.60 21.66 4.90
C VAL A 760 -14.74 20.71 4.56
N THR A 761 -15.98 21.17 4.77
CA THR A 761 -17.16 20.39 4.41
C THR A 761 -17.11 20.10 2.90
N PRO A 762 -17.18 18.83 2.48
CA PRO A 762 -17.21 18.49 1.06
C PRO A 762 -18.41 19.18 0.39
N SER A 763 -18.21 19.65 -0.84
CA SER A 763 -19.35 20.14 -1.63
C SER A 763 -20.34 18.99 -1.83
N PRO A 764 -21.66 19.22 -1.69
CA PRO A 764 -22.63 18.20 -2.02
C PRO A 764 -22.43 17.78 -3.49
N PRO A 765 -22.52 16.48 -3.81
CA PRO A 765 -22.43 16.04 -5.20
C PRO A 765 -23.51 16.74 -6.03
N ASP A 766 -23.16 17.18 -7.24
CA ASP A 766 -24.16 17.64 -8.22
C ASP A 766 -25.19 16.52 -8.41
N GLN A 767 -26.47 16.81 -8.16
CA GLN A 767 -27.59 15.87 -8.29
C GLN A 767 -27.92 15.52 -9.76
N GLY A 768 -26.92 15.15 -10.56
CA GLY A 768 -27.15 14.57 -11.88
C GLY A 768 -27.14 13.04 -11.78
N ASP A 769 -28.14 12.36 -12.36
CA ASP A 769 -27.99 10.93 -12.71
C ASP A 769 -26.64 10.72 -13.39
N ASP A 770 -26.07 9.51 -13.30
CA ASP A 770 -24.77 9.16 -13.87
C ASP A 770 -24.45 9.97 -15.14
N ARG A 771 -23.67 11.05 -14.96
CA ARG A 771 -23.36 12.03 -16.03
C ARG A 771 -22.71 11.34 -17.21
N TRP A 772 -22.10 10.17 -16.98
CA TRP A 772 -21.66 9.26 -18.02
C TRP A 772 -22.84 8.75 -18.84
N CYS A 773 -23.82 8.06 -18.26
CA CYS A 773 -25.01 7.60 -18.97
C CYS A 773 -25.80 8.73 -19.63
N GLN A 774 -25.86 9.93 -19.05
CA GLN A 774 -26.48 11.09 -19.70
C GLN A 774 -25.68 11.60 -20.92
N SER A 775 -24.35 11.74 -20.83
CA SER A 775 -23.51 12.19 -21.97
C SER A 775 -23.45 11.15 -23.09
N VAL A 776 -23.37 9.87 -22.71
CA VAL A 776 -23.22 8.72 -23.59
C VAL A 776 -24.55 8.32 -24.25
N SER A 777 -25.69 8.60 -23.61
CA SER A 777 -27.03 8.42 -24.23
C SER A 777 -27.38 9.53 -25.24
N THR A 778 -27.00 10.78 -24.96
CA THR A 778 -27.38 11.96 -25.78
C THR A 778 -26.43 12.26 -26.94
N GLY A 779 -25.20 11.70 -26.93
CA GLY A 779 -24.19 11.97 -27.97
C GLY A 779 -23.68 13.41 -27.98
N LYS A 780 -24.02 14.21 -26.98
CA LYS A 780 -23.48 15.55 -26.77
C LYS A 780 -22.20 15.43 -25.94
N PRO A 781 -21.10 16.11 -26.31
CA PRO A 781 -19.96 16.24 -25.41
C PRO A 781 -20.43 16.82 -24.07
N LEU A 782 -19.77 16.45 -22.97
CA LEU A 782 -19.92 17.05 -21.64
C LEU A 782 -19.71 18.56 -21.74
N THR A 783 -20.74 19.29 -22.16
CA THR A 783 -20.72 20.73 -22.41
C THR A 783 -21.22 21.41 -21.17
N SER A 784 -20.39 21.30 -20.14
CA SER A 784 -20.17 22.25 -19.06
C SER A 784 -19.34 21.48 -18.03
N ILE A 785 -18.03 21.72 -18.06
CA ILE A 785 -17.34 21.83 -16.77
C ILE A 785 -18.09 23.00 -16.11
N PRO A 786 -18.79 22.81 -14.98
CA PRO A 786 -19.33 23.95 -14.25
C PRO A 786 -18.17 24.91 -14.08
N SER A 787 -18.34 26.17 -14.48
CA SER A 787 -17.38 27.18 -14.05
C SER A 787 -17.23 27.01 -12.55
N PRO A 788 -15.99 27.02 -12.00
CA PRO A 788 -15.83 26.95 -10.55
C PRO A 788 -16.80 27.98 -9.94
N PRO A 789 -17.50 27.63 -8.84
CA PRO A 789 -18.46 28.54 -8.24
C PRO A 789 -17.80 29.91 -8.14
N PRO A 790 -18.47 31.01 -8.56
CA PRO A 790 -17.87 32.33 -8.45
C PRO A 790 -17.41 32.49 -7.01
N ARG A 791 -16.09 32.50 -6.79
CA ARG A 791 -15.51 32.87 -5.50
C ARG A 791 -16.14 34.22 -5.18
N CYS A 792 -16.75 34.32 -4.00
CA CYS A 792 -17.47 35.51 -3.53
C CYS A 792 -16.74 36.77 -4.00
N SER A 793 -17.43 37.54 -4.84
CA SER A 793 -16.93 38.81 -5.34
C SER A 793 -17.24 39.90 -4.33
N GLY A 794 -16.22 40.70 -3.98
CA GLY A 794 -16.35 41.96 -3.24
C GLY A 794 -15.96 41.87 -1.78
#